data_AF-A0A315ENC3-F1
#
_entry.id   AF-A0A315ENC3-F1
#
_cell.length_a   1.000
_cell.length_b   1.000
_cell.length_c   1.000
_cell.angle_alpha   90.00
_cell.angle_beta   90.00
_cell.angle_gamma   90.00
#
_symmetry.space_group_name_H-M   'P 1'
#
loop_
_entity.id
_entity.type
_entity.pdbx_description
1 polymer ?
#
loop_
_entity_poly.entity_id
_entity_poly.type
_entity_poly.pdbx_seq_one_letter_code
_entity_poly.pdbx_strand_id
1 'polypeptide(L)'
;MGVANRFDFVIVGGGLAGVTAAETLRNEGAQGRILLLTQEAYLPYQRPPLSKKLLLRDEPPQPSLILSASKYQELSIDVRLGALVTSVQPMHQTLRTLTHEVIHYKKLLIATGVKPSRLAIPGEYLQGVHHLRTLLDAQAIWRSMQQARRAVVIGGSLMGLEVAATLRQKGLEVTLIERDSVLEKLSTPEISVHFQHKLEAQGVQVLIGDMPASFQGRTAVESVTTAAGRTIACDLVVVGAGVEPDIQFLKTSGLKLDNGICVDRFLCTNNPHIFAAGDVANFHDEVLNCQHRVEHWDNAVKQGRVAARNMLGKNLPYAEVSYFYSHVFDQSFTLLGVVNQHAEKIERGSLAQGSYASFFLKNDIPRGLFALGRPTDEVKVTETLIKHRVNLHALKHDLSNPDFRLNHIPNQTIFILQGGGALGAFECGAVSALDAAGIRPDIVAGISIGAFNGAIIAGNPDDPASALKAFWRDLALVLPEVPEENLRRFFASQHAVWFGVPNFFKPRWLMSTLKSENTSARWPSFYDLTPAKALLTRYVDFSQLKRSPIRLLIQAVDVQTGELAMFDSYIDDLKPEHVLASGSLPPAFAWTSIGGKRYWDAGIVSNSPLEDVLARCGSAGKRVFIIDLFPGKRSLLPQNLLDVMGRRDEIVYAERIHTDLRMSNLVRDYQRLVEEIVHELPADAAKRIQHQPRFIQMMGGEAPMAITRIVREHSGHVPFAKSYDFSLKTVEQLIHAGYRMAKKAIGL
;
A
#
# COMPACT_ATOMS: atom_id res chain seq x y z
N MET A 1 -36.30 -4.99 -25.33
CA MET A 1 -35.80 -5.52 -24.05
C MET A 1 -34.44 -4.88 -23.72
N GLY A 2 -34.27 -3.66 -23.25
CA GLY A 2 -35.13 -2.64 -22.66
C GLY A 2 -34.40 -2.12 -21.41
N VAL A 3 -33.42 -1.20 -21.59
CA VAL A 3 -32.62 -0.35 -20.67
C VAL A 3 -32.48 -0.68 -19.15
N ALA A 4 -33.49 -1.25 -18.49
CA ALA A 4 -33.58 -1.48 -17.05
C ALA A 4 -32.50 -2.41 -16.45
N ASN A 5 -31.97 -3.37 -17.21
CA ASN A 5 -30.98 -4.36 -16.73
C ASN A 5 -29.54 -4.10 -17.21
N ARG A 6 -29.22 -2.84 -17.54
CA ARG A 6 -27.85 -2.40 -17.85
C ARG A 6 -27.32 -1.53 -16.70
N PHE A 7 -26.11 -1.87 -16.25
CA PHE A 7 -25.42 -1.18 -15.17
C PHE A 7 -23.99 -0.84 -15.58
N ASP A 8 -23.47 0.26 -15.06
CA ASP A 8 -22.07 0.64 -15.27
C ASP A 8 -21.17 -0.25 -14.42
N PHE A 9 -21.57 -0.47 -13.16
CA PHE A 9 -20.83 -1.31 -12.22
C PHE A 9 -21.77 -2.34 -11.58
N VAL A 10 -21.40 -3.61 -11.66
CA VAL A 10 -22.10 -4.69 -10.96
C VAL A 10 -21.14 -5.36 -9.97
N ILE A 11 -21.60 -5.56 -8.75
CA ILE A 11 -20.84 -6.15 -7.65
C ILE A 11 -21.60 -7.40 -7.19
N VAL A 12 -20.95 -8.55 -7.28
CA VAL A 12 -21.51 -9.85 -6.88
C VAL A 12 -20.95 -10.23 -5.51
N GLY A 13 -21.78 -10.15 -4.48
CA GLY A 13 -21.44 -10.51 -3.11
C GLY A 13 -21.65 -9.37 -2.12
N GLY A 14 -22.63 -9.54 -1.22
CA GLY A 14 -22.94 -8.60 -0.12
C GLY A 14 -22.02 -8.71 1.10
N GLY A 15 -20.75 -9.05 0.90
CA GLY A 15 -19.73 -9.06 1.95
C GLY A 15 -19.01 -7.70 2.07
N LEU A 16 -18.06 -7.60 3.00
CA LEU A 16 -17.29 -6.37 3.22
C LEU A 16 -16.56 -5.88 1.96
N ALA A 17 -15.92 -6.77 1.21
CA ALA A 17 -15.25 -6.39 -0.03
C ALA A 17 -16.23 -5.73 -1.02
N GLY A 18 -17.41 -6.31 -1.21
CA GLY A 18 -18.43 -5.78 -2.12
C GLY A 18 -19.01 -4.45 -1.64
N VAL A 19 -19.36 -4.32 -0.35
CA VAL A 19 -19.90 -3.07 0.21
C VAL A 19 -18.87 -1.95 0.17
N THR A 20 -17.63 -2.23 0.58
CA THR A 20 -16.55 -1.24 0.54
C THR A 20 -16.26 -0.81 -0.90
N ALA A 21 -16.31 -1.73 -1.87
CA ALA A 21 -16.17 -1.35 -3.28
C ALA A 21 -17.31 -0.45 -3.76
N ALA A 22 -18.56 -0.78 -3.43
CA ALA A 22 -19.73 0.01 -3.82
C ALA A 22 -19.68 1.45 -3.26
N GLU A 23 -19.37 1.57 -1.97
CA GLU A 23 -19.18 2.86 -1.29
C GLU A 23 -18.00 3.63 -1.88
N THR A 24 -16.86 2.96 -2.11
CA THR A 24 -15.66 3.58 -2.69
C THR A 24 -15.93 4.10 -4.10
N LEU A 25 -16.62 3.34 -4.96
CA LEU A 25 -16.98 3.80 -6.30
C LEU A 25 -17.70 5.16 -6.23
N ARG A 26 -18.70 5.30 -5.36
CA ARG A 26 -19.45 6.55 -5.21
C ARG A 26 -18.60 7.69 -4.64
N ASN A 27 -17.86 7.42 -3.57
CA ASN A 27 -17.00 8.44 -2.95
C ASN A 27 -15.87 8.92 -3.87
N GLU A 28 -15.43 8.08 -4.81
CA GLU A 28 -14.41 8.40 -5.81
C GLU A 28 -15.02 9.00 -7.11
N GLY A 29 -16.32 9.35 -7.10
CA GLY A 29 -16.98 10.09 -8.17
C GLY A 29 -17.55 9.25 -9.31
N ALA A 30 -17.74 7.94 -9.13
CA ALA A 30 -18.31 7.06 -10.16
C ALA A 30 -19.69 7.56 -10.62
N GLN A 31 -19.80 7.87 -11.91
CA GLN A 31 -21.06 8.21 -12.57
C GLN A 31 -21.78 6.93 -13.05
N GLY A 32 -23.10 6.99 -13.18
CA GLY A 32 -23.90 5.87 -13.70
C GLY A 32 -24.43 4.91 -12.62
N ARG A 33 -25.00 3.78 -13.04
CA ARG A 33 -25.73 2.85 -12.14
C ARG A 33 -24.81 1.81 -11.51
N ILE A 34 -24.92 1.65 -10.18
CA ILE A 34 -24.20 0.64 -9.40
C ILE A 34 -25.20 -0.36 -8.85
N LEU A 35 -24.95 -1.65 -9.07
CA LEU A 35 -25.76 -2.74 -8.55
C LEU A 35 -24.93 -3.63 -7.62
N LEU A 36 -25.43 -3.86 -6.41
CA LEU A 36 -24.92 -4.84 -5.45
C LEU A 36 -25.88 -6.03 -5.36
N LEU A 37 -25.43 -7.20 -5.81
CA LEU A 37 -26.19 -8.46 -5.76
C LEU A 37 -25.79 -9.26 -4.52
N THR A 38 -26.77 -9.67 -3.72
CA THR A 38 -26.54 -10.46 -2.51
C THR A 38 -27.38 -11.73 -2.54
N GLN A 39 -26.79 -12.89 -2.31
CA GLN A 39 -27.56 -14.14 -2.24
C GLN A 39 -28.44 -14.23 -0.98
N GLU A 40 -28.08 -13.53 0.09
CA GLU A 40 -28.80 -13.55 1.37
C GLU A 40 -30.01 -12.60 1.32
N ALA A 41 -31.04 -12.88 2.12
CA ALA A 41 -32.25 -12.08 2.22
C ALA A 41 -32.12 -10.84 3.13
N TYR A 42 -30.89 -10.53 3.58
CA TYR A 42 -30.58 -9.45 4.50
C TYR A 42 -29.66 -8.43 3.84
N LEU A 43 -29.79 -7.16 4.22
CA LEU A 43 -28.79 -6.15 3.88
C LEU A 43 -27.39 -6.59 4.37
N PRO A 44 -26.31 -6.23 3.65
CA PRO A 44 -24.95 -6.59 4.02
C PRO A 44 -24.59 -6.26 5.47
N TYR A 45 -23.99 -7.24 6.16
CA TYR A 45 -23.71 -7.20 7.60
C TYR A 45 -22.31 -7.75 7.93
N GLN A 46 -21.83 -7.44 9.14
CA GLN A 46 -20.53 -7.92 9.64
C GLN A 46 -20.61 -9.40 10.04
N ARG A 47 -19.72 -10.22 9.48
CA ARG A 47 -19.60 -11.66 9.81
C ARG A 47 -18.80 -11.97 11.09
N PRO A 48 -17.73 -11.25 11.48
CA PRO A 48 -16.95 -11.61 12.69
C PRO A 48 -17.73 -11.72 14.01
N PRO A 49 -18.82 -10.96 14.24
CA PRO A 49 -19.64 -11.14 15.44
C PRO A 49 -20.39 -12.47 15.54
N LEU A 50 -20.58 -13.20 14.42
CA LEU A 50 -21.40 -14.42 14.34
C LEU A 50 -20.84 -15.60 15.15
N SER A 51 -19.53 -15.67 15.37
CA SER A 51 -18.85 -16.71 16.16
C SER A 51 -18.57 -16.30 17.61
N LYS A 52 -18.97 -15.08 18.01
CA LYS A 52 -18.60 -14.45 19.28
C LYS A 52 -19.83 -13.89 20.01
N LYS A 53 -19.81 -12.58 20.29
CA LYS A 53 -20.80 -11.84 21.08
C LYS A 53 -22.26 -12.03 20.66
N LEU A 54 -22.55 -12.35 19.39
CA LEU A 54 -23.93 -12.56 18.96
C LEU A 54 -24.50 -13.89 19.44
N LEU A 55 -23.68 -14.93 19.51
CA LEU A 55 -24.09 -16.23 20.07
C LEU A 55 -24.27 -16.15 21.59
N LEU A 56 -23.59 -15.23 22.27
CA LEU A 56 -23.72 -15.05 23.72
C LEU A 56 -25.01 -14.33 24.16
N ARG A 57 -25.81 -13.79 23.24
CA ARG A 57 -27.03 -13.05 23.60
C ARG A 57 -28.16 -13.99 24.05
N ASP A 58 -29.10 -13.42 24.79
CA ASP A 58 -30.32 -14.12 25.23
C ASP A 58 -31.41 -14.12 24.15
N GLU A 59 -31.21 -13.35 23.08
CA GLU A 59 -32.07 -13.30 21.91
C GLU A 59 -31.37 -13.87 20.67
N PRO A 60 -32.11 -14.38 19.67
CA PRO A 60 -31.54 -14.86 18.41
C PRO A 60 -30.65 -13.79 17.74
N PRO A 61 -29.49 -14.18 17.18
CA PRO A 61 -28.60 -13.28 16.46
C PRO A 61 -29.31 -12.42 15.41
N GLN A 62 -29.04 -11.12 15.42
CA GLN A 62 -29.54 -10.13 14.44
C GLN A 62 -28.39 -9.58 13.59
N PRO A 63 -28.66 -9.13 12.34
CA PRO A 63 -27.61 -8.64 11.45
C PRO A 63 -27.01 -7.34 11.96
N SER A 64 -25.71 -7.33 12.20
CA SER A 64 -24.95 -6.10 12.44
C SER A 64 -24.60 -5.45 11.10
N LEU A 65 -25.49 -4.61 10.57
CA LEU A 65 -25.35 -4.01 9.24
C LEU A 65 -24.01 -3.29 9.02
N ILE A 66 -23.44 -3.42 7.82
CA ILE A 66 -22.21 -2.69 7.43
C ILE A 66 -22.55 -1.21 7.15
N LEU A 67 -23.63 -0.99 6.39
CA LEU A 67 -24.22 0.32 6.12
C LEU A 67 -25.72 0.27 6.41
N SER A 68 -26.29 1.38 6.86
CA SER A 68 -27.74 1.51 7.01
C SER A 68 -28.44 1.50 5.64
N ALA A 69 -29.73 1.17 5.63
CA ALA A 69 -30.55 1.25 4.42
C ALA A 69 -30.55 2.66 3.81
N SER A 70 -30.62 3.70 4.66
CA SER A 70 -30.57 5.10 4.23
C SER A 70 -29.26 5.46 3.53
N LYS A 71 -28.13 4.87 3.94
CA LYS A 71 -26.84 5.17 3.33
C LYS A 71 -26.72 4.63 1.91
N TYR A 72 -27.32 3.47 1.60
CA TYR A 72 -27.38 2.97 0.22
C TYR A 72 -28.21 3.89 -0.68
N GLN A 73 -29.30 4.47 -0.16
CA GLN A 73 -30.13 5.44 -0.89
C GLN A 73 -29.37 6.73 -1.15
N GLU A 74 -28.70 7.28 -0.13
CA GLU A 74 -27.86 8.48 -0.24
C GLU A 74 -26.77 8.30 -1.30
N LEU A 75 -26.11 7.13 -1.31
CA LEU A 75 -25.07 6.79 -2.27
C LEU A 75 -25.64 6.34 -3.63
N SER A 76 -26.97 6.27 -3.82
CA SER A 76 -27.61 5.78 -5.05
C SER A 76 -27.05 4.42 -5.52
N ILE A 77 -27.00 3.45 -4.60
CA ILE A 77 -26.57 2.07 -4.85
C ILE A 77 -27.80 1.15 -4.85
N ASP A 78 -28.07 0.50 -5.98
CA ASP A 78 -29.15 -0.48 -6.10
C ASP A 78 -28.70 -1.77 -5.39
N VAL A 79 -29.41 -2.20 -4.34
CA VAL A 79 -29.12 -3.46 -3.63
C VAL A 79 -30.23 -4.47 -3.93
N ARG A 80 -29.87 -5.64 -4.46
CA ARG A 80 -30.81 -6.75 -4.68
C ARG A 80 -30.49 -7.92 -3.75
N LEU A 81 -31.44 -8.18 -2.85
CA LEU A 81 -31.40 -9.28 -1.89
C LEU A 81 -31.93 -10.57 -2.50
N GLY A 82 -31.51 -11.72 -1.97
CA GLY A 82 -31.93 -13.03 -2.48
C GLY A 82 -31.52 -13.33 -3.94
N ALA A 83 -30.58 -12.58 -4.48
CA ALA A 83 -30.15 -12.66 -5.88
C ALA A 83 -28.89 -13.52 -6.02
N LEU A 84 -29.08 -14.85 -6.11
CA LEU A 84 -27.99 -15.79 -6.37
C LEU A 84 -27.55 -15.70 -7.84
N VAL A 85 -26.28 -15.42 -8.09
CA VAL A 85 -25.67 -15.46 -9.44
C VAL A 85 -25.25 -16.89 -9.75
N THR A 86 -25.64 -17.39 -10.92
CA THR A 86 -25.44 -18.80 -11.34
C THR A 86 -24.50 -18.94 -12.53
N SER A 87 -24.23 -17.86 -13.28
CA SER A 87 -23.21 -17.84 -14.33
C SER A 87 -22.78 -16.43 -14.68
N VAL A 88 -21.56 -16.31 -15.20
CA VAL A 88 -21.01 -15.08 -15.80
C VAL A 88 -20.56 -15.41 -17.21
N GLN A 89 -20.89 -14.55 -18.17
CA GLN A 89 -20.50 -14.65 -19.57
C GLN A 89 -19.61 -13.44 -19.94
N PRO A 90 -18.28 -13.53 -19.72
CA PRO A 90 -17.37 -12.40 -19.93
C PRO A 90 -17.39 -11.83 -21.35
N MET A 91 -17.57 -12.69 -22.37
CA MET A 91 -17.62 -12.28 -23.78
C MET A 91 -18.83 -11.41 -24.12
N HIS A 92 -19.94 -11.59 -23.41
CA HIS A 92 -21.17 -10.81 -23.60
C HIS A 92 -21.34 -9.70 -22.56
N GLN A 93 -20.41 -9.59 -21.61
CA GLN A 93 -20.49 -8.70 -20.44
C GLN A 93 -21.84 -8.84 -19.71
N THR A 94 -22.28 -10.09 -19.50
CA THR A 94 -23.51 -10.43 -18.79
C THR A 94 -23.27 -11.40 -17.65
N LEU A 95 -24.19 -11.39 -16.70
CA LEU A 95 -24.35 -12.44 -15.70
C LEU A 95 -25.81 -12.87 -15.61
N ARG A 96 -26.05 -14.07 -15.07
CA ARG A 96 -27.39 -14.62 -14.85
C ARG A 96 -27.63 -14.94 -13.40
N THR A 97 -28.83 -14.63 -12.92
CA THR A 97 -29.30 -15.04 -11.59
C THR A 97 -29.99 -16.40 -11.63
N LEU A 98 -30.27 -16.96 -10.45
CA LEU A 98 -31.08 -18.17 -10.28
C LEU A 98 -32.49 -18.01 -10.86
N THR A 99 -33.05 -16.80 -10.82
CA THR A 99 -34.35 -16.47 -11.43
C THR A 99 -34.27 -16.27 -12.96
N HIS A 100 -33.16 -16.67 -13.58
CA HIS A 100 -32.85 -16.51 -15.01
C HIS A 100 -32.81 -15.06 -15.51
N GLU A 101 -32.77 -14.09 -14.61
CA GLU A 101 -32.58 -12.69 -14.98
C GLU A 101 -31.20 -12.49 -15.60
N VAL A 102 -31.14 -11.82 -16.76
CA VAL A 102 -29.89 -11.44 -17.42
C VAL A 102 -29.57 -9.98 -17.07
N ILE A 103 -28.37 -9.75 -16.53
CA ILE A 103 -27.88 -8.43 -16.14
C ILE A 103 -26.63 -8.12 -16.95
N HIS A 104 -26.58 -6.95 -17.59
CA HIS A 104 -25.44 -6.44 -18.33
C HIS A 104 -24.62 -5.48 -17.48
N TYR A 105 -23.29 -5.54 -17.60
CA TYR A 105 -22.35 -4.67 -16.89
C TYR A 105 -21.33 -4.03 -17.83
N LYS A 106 -20.80 -2.84 -17.48
CA LYS A 106 -19.56 -2.34 -18.10
C LYS A 106 -18.31 -2.81 -17.34
N LYS A 107 -18.40 -2.85 -16.00
CA LYS A 107 -17.39 -3.39 -15.09
C LYS A 107 -18.07 -4.31 -14.06
N LEU A 108 -17.46 -5.45 -13.79
CA LEU A 108 -17.93 -6.46 -12.83
C LEU A 108 -16.89 -6.65 -11.72
N LEU A 109 -17.32 -6.64 -10.47
CA LEU A 109 -16.55 -7.10 -9.32
C LEU A 109 -17.16 -8.38 -8.77
N ILE A 110 -16.36 -9.44 -8.64
CA ILE A 110 -16.74 -10.69 -7.99
C ILE A 110 -16.15 -10.72 -6.58
N ALA A 111 -17.01 -10.63 -5.58
CA ALA A 111 -16.70 -10.58 -4.15
C ALA A 111 -17.52 -11.62 -3.37
N THR A 112 -17.69 -12.82 -3.95
CA THR A 112 -18.52 -13.92 -3.41
C THR A 112 -17.96 -14.56 -2.14
N GLY A 113 -16.67 -14.33 -1.86
CA GLY A 113 -15.99 -14.86 -0.68
C GLY A 113 -15.85 -16.38 -0.71
N VAL A 114 -16.07 -17.01 0.44
CA VAL A 114 -15.89 -18.45 0.67
C VAL A 114 -17.13 -19.10 1.28
N LYS A 115 -17.23 -20.42 1.15
CA LYS A 115 -18.22 -21.32 1.77
C LYS A 115 -17.53 -22.30 2.72
N PRO A 116 -18.21 -22.76 3.80
CA PRO A 116 -17.66 -23.82 4.67
C PRO A 116 -17.34 -25.09 3.90
N SER A 117 -16.19 -25.70 4.18
CA SER A 117 -15.82 -27.01 3.66
C SER A 117 -16.72 -28.09 4.29
N ARG A 118 -17.21 -29.02 3.46
CA ARG A 118 -18.02 -30.15 3.92
C ARG A 118 -17.11 -31.31 4.28
N LEU A 119 -17.41 -32.01 5.37
CA LEU A 119 -16.64 -33.19 5.78
C LEU A 119 -16.93 -34.40 4.88
N ALA A 120 -18.14 -34.46 4.30
CA ALA A 120 -18.61 -35.56 3.47
C ALA A 120 -18.54 -36.93 4.16
N ILE A 121 -18.83 -36.96 5.47
CA ILE A 121 -18.87 -38.17 6.30
C ILE A 121 -20.32 -38.57 6.63
N PRO A 122 -20.58 -39.85 6.96
CA PRO A 122 -21.92 -40.30 7.36
C PRO A 122 -22.48 -39.49 8.53
N GLY A 123 -23.75 -39.10 8.43
CA GLY A 123 -24.47 -38.36 9.47
C GLY A 123 -24.28 -36.84 9.46
N GLU A 124 -23.54 -36.25 8.52
CA GLU A 124 -23.34 -34.77 8.45
C GLU A 124 -24.65 -33.98 8.24
N TYR A 125 -25.72 -34.65 7.80
CA TYR A 125 -27.05 -34.07 7.60
C TYR A 125 -27.99 -34.19 8.82
N LEU A 126 -27.55 -34.82 9.92
CA LEU A 126 -28.36 -34.97 11.13
C LEU A 126 -28.69 -33.59 11.74
N GLN A 127 -29.87 -33.49 12.37
CA GLN A 127 -30.21 -32.29 13.15
C GLN A 127 -29.20 -32.08 14.28
N GLY A 128 -28.82 -30.83 14.54
CA GLY A 128 -27.79 -30.52 15.53
C GLY A 128 -26.36 -30.51 14.97
N VAL A 129 -26.13 -30.95 13.72
CA VAL A 129 -24.85 -30.74 13.01
C VAL A 129 -24.93 -29.45 12.21
N HIS A 130 -24.10 -28.47 12.57
CA HIS A 130 -24.11 -27.13 11.98
C HIS A 130 -22.76 -26.75 11.40
N HIS A 131 -22.80 -25.86 10.41
CA HIS A 131 -21.65 -25.10 9.90
C HIS A 131 -21.85 -23.63 10.29
N LEU A 132 -20.81 -22.79 10.24
CA LEU A 132 -20.94 -21.36 10.56
C LEU A 132 -20.34 -20.45 9.48
N ARG A 133 -21.20 -19.74 8.73
CA ARG A 133 -20.77 -18.65 7.82
C ARG A 133 -21.77 -17.51 7.71
N THR A 134 -23.06 -17.81 7.75
CA THR A 134 -24.17 -16.88 7.56
C THR A 134 -24.88 -16.55 8.87
N LEU A 135 -25.72 -15.52 8.85
CA LEU A 135 -26.59 -15.21 9.99
C LEU A 135 -27.55 -16.35 10.31
N LEU A 136 -28.08 -17.03 9.29
CA LEU A 136 -28.98 -18.17 9.48
C LEU A 136 -28.28 -19.34 10.17
N ASP A 137 -27.02 -19.59 9.82
CA ASP A 137 -26.18 -20.58 10.51
C ASP A 137 -26.01 -20.24 11.99
N ALA A 138 -25.66 -18.98 12.29
CA ALA A 138 -25.49 -18.52 13.66
C ALA A 138 -26.80 -18.62 14.46
N GLN A 139 -27.95 -18.31 13.85
CA GLN A 139 -29.26 -18.50 14.47
C GLN A 139 -29.59 -19.98 14.69
N ALA A 140 -29.21 -20.87 13.77
CA ALA A 140 -29.42 -22.31 13.91
C ALA A 140 -28.60 -22.86 15.10
N ILE A 141 -27.31 -22.50 15.19
CA ILE A 141 -26.45 -22.84 16.33
C ILE A 141 -27.02 -22.27 17.62
N TRP A 142 -27.43 -20.99 17.61
CA TRP A 142 -28.01 -20.33 18.78
C TRP A 142 -29.26 -21.03 19.30
N ARG A 143 -30.13 -21.54 18.41
CA ARG A 143 -31.32 -22.32 18.81
C ARG A 143 -30.94 -23.68 19.37
N SER A 144 -30.04 -24.41 18.70
CA SER A 144 -29.61 -25.74 19.17
C SER A 144 -28.90 -25.68 20.53
N MET A 145 -28.09 -24.65 20.79
CA MET A 145 -27.39 -24.53 22.06
C MET A 145 -28.32 -24.23 23.26
N GLN A 146 -29.56 -23.78 23.05
CA GLN A 146 -30.51 -23.57 24.17
C GLN A 146 -30.94 -24.89 24.83
N GLN A 147 -30.87 -26.00 24.08
CA GLN A 147 -31.33 -27.31 24.53
C GLN A 147 -30.19 -28.32 24.68
N ALA A 148 -29.02 -28.04 24.10
CA ALA A 148 -27.85 -28.89 24.17
C ALA A 148 -27.16 -28.80 25.53
N ARG A 149 -26.63 -29.93 26.02
CA ARG A 149 -25.74 -29.97 27.19
C ARG A 149 -24.30 -30.19 26.78
N ARG A 150 -24.09 -31.00 25.73
CA ARG A 150 -22.77 -31.39 25.23
C ARG A 150 -22.61 -30.97 23.78
N ALA A 151 -21.51 -30.30 23.48
CA ALA A 151 -21.15 -29.86 22.14
C ALA A 151 -19.80 -30.43 21.69
N VAL A 152 -19.71 -30.79 20.42
CA VAL A 152 -18.46 -31.13 19.75
C VAL A 152 -18.15 -30.07 18.70
N VAL A 153 -16.95 -29.51 18.74
CA VAL A 153 -16.43 -28.59 17.72
C VAL A 153 -15.40 -29.34 16.90
N ILE A 154 -15.60 -29.40 15.58
CA ILE A 154 -14.66 -30.02 14.65
C ILE A 154 -13.77 -28.94 14.03
N GLY A 155 -12.47 -29.05 14.25
CA GLY A 155 -11.46 -28.13 13.74
C GLY A 155 -11.00 -27.10 14.77
N GLY A 156 -9.70 -27.07 15.04
CA GLY A 156 -8.96 -26.15 15.87
C GLY A 156 -8.53 -24.87 15.13
N SER A 157 -9.26 -24.47 14.10
CA SER A 157 -9.07 -23.17 13.46
C SER A 157 -9.52 -22.04 14.38
N LEU A 158 -9.25 -20.78 14.01
CA LEU A 158 -9.71 -19.63 14.80
C LEU A 158 -11.22 -19.65 15.07
N MET A 159 -12.02 -19.91 14.03
CA MET A 159 -13.47 -19.97 14.18
C MET A 159 -13.86 -21.10 15.14
N GLY A 160 -13.20 -22.25 15.04
CA GLY A 160 -13.39 -23.37 15.96
C GLY A 160 -13.09 -22.99 17.41
N LEU A 161 -11.98 -22.30 17.65
CA LEU A 161 -11.62 -21.80 18.99
C LEU A 161 -12.63 -20.79 19.53
N GLU A 162 -13.07 -19.84 18.71
CA GLU A 162 -14.08 -18.85 19.10
C GLU A 162 -15.43 -19.49 19.44
N VAL A 163 -15.87 -20.46 18.64
CA VAL A 163 -17.10 -21.21 18.89
C VAL A 163 -16.97 -22.07 20.15
N ALA A 164 -15.87 -22.80 20.31
CA ALA A 164 -15.63 -23.62 21.50
C ALA A 164 -15.64 -22.77 22.78
N ALA A 165 -14.96 -21.62 22.76
CA ALA A 165 -14.95 -20.65 23.86
C ALA A 165 -16.37 -20.12 24.15
N THR A 166 -17.13 -19.76 23.11
CA THR A 166 -18.48 -19.22 23.22
C THR A 166 -19.47 -20.23 23.79
N LEU A 167 -19.45 -21.47 23.30
CA LEU A 167 -20.30 -22.55 23.81
C LEU A 167 -19.95 -22.88 25.26
N ARG A 168 -18.66 -22.84 25.61
CA ARG A 168 -18.20 -23.06 26.98
C ARG A 168 -18.67 -21.96 27.92
N GLN A 169 -18.62 -20.69 27.50
CA GLN A 169 -19.17 -19.55 28.25
C GLN A 169 -20.69 -19.64 28.46
N LYS A 170 -21.42 -20.31 27.55
CA LYS A 170 -22.84 -20.61 27.72
C LYS A 170 -23.11 -21.83 28.61
N GLY A 171 -22.07 -22.44 29.19
CA GLY A 171 -22.18 -23.51 30.17
C GLY A 171 -22.24 -24.92 29.59
N LEU A 172 -22.06 -25.10 28.28
CA LEU A 172 -22.03 -26.43 27.67
C LEU A 172 -20.73 -27.16 28.01
N GLU A 173 -20.79 -28.49 28.04
CA GLU A 173 -19.62 -29.36 27.98
C GLU A 173 -19.10 -29.40 26.55
N VAL A 174 -17.86 -28.95 26.32
CA VAL A 174 -17.32 -28.78 24.96
C VAL A 174 -16.13 -29.69 24.75
N THR A 175 -16.18 -30.49 23.69
CA THR A 175 -15.02 -31.22 23.15
C THR A 175 -14.62 -30.62 21.80
N LEU A 176 -13.38 -30.18 21.66
CA LEU A 176 -12.80 -29.75 20.39
C LEU A 176 -11.94 -30.87 19.81
N ILE A 177 -12.20 -31.27 18.58
CA ILE A 177 -11.45 -32.32 17.86
C ILE A 177 -10.65 -31.65 16.75
N GLU A 178 -9.34 -31.83 16.73
CA GLU A 178 -8.43 -31.30 15.72
C GLU A 178 -7.41 -32.37 15.32
N ARG A 179 -7.07 -32.43 14.04
CA ARG A 179 -6.14 -33.42 13.51
C ARG A 179 -4.72 -33.12 13.92
N ASP A 180 -4.27 -31.87 13.74
CA ASP A 180 -2.85 -31.53 13.83
C ASP A 180 -2.54 -30.71 15.09
N SER A 181 -2.78 -29.40 15.07
CA SER A 181 -2.64 -28.54 16.24
C SER A 181 -3.64 -27.40 16.16
N VAL A 182 -4.04 -26.85 17.31
CA VAL A 182 -4.88 -25.64 17.28
C VAL A 182 -4.11 -24.49 16.64
N LEU A 183 -4.80 -23.72 15.82
CA LEU A 183 -4.23 -22.61 15.06
C LEU A 183 -2.98 -23.00 14.25
N GLU A 184 -2.96 -24.21 13.68
CA GLU A 184 -1.84 -24.77 12.90
C GLU A 184 -1.29 -23.81 11.82
N LYS A 185 -2.16 -23.02 11.19
CA LYS A 185 -1.79 -21.95 10.24
C LYS A 185 -0.86 -20.86 10.81
N LEU A 186 -0.70 -20.76 12.14
CA LEU A 186 0.29 -19.88 12.79
C LEU A 186 1.72 -20.42 12.71
N SER A 187 1.93 -21.67 12.29
CA SER A 187 3.28 -22.22 12.04
C SER A 187 4.27 -22.02 13.22
N THR A 188 3.74 -22.00 14.45
CA THR A 188 4.48 -21.72 15.67
C THR A 188 3.93 -22.60 16.79
N PRO A 189 4.53 -23.80 16.99
CA PRO A 189 4.02 -24.79 17.94
C PRO A 189 3.84 -24.26 19.36
N GLU A 190 4.72 -23.36 19.80
CA GLU A 190 4.69 -22.74 21.13
C GLU A 190 3.39 -21.94 21.35
N ILE A 191 2.94 -21.22 20.31
CA ILE A 191 1.69 -20.46 20.34
C ILE A 191 0.49 -21.41 20.32
N SER A 192 0.53 -22.46 19.50
CA SER A 192 -0.52 -23.48 19.45
C SER A 192 -0.70 -24.16 20.81
N VAL A 193 0.38 -24.60 21.45
CA VAL A 193 0.36 -25.21 22.79
C VAL A 193 -0.19 -24.22 23.83
N HIS A 194 0.22 -22.96 23.77
CA HIS A 194 -0.30 -21.91 24.67
C HIS A 194 -1.83 -21.76 24.57
N PHE A 195 -2.38 -21.69 23.35
CA PHE A 195 -3.84 -21.60 23.18
C PHE A 195 -4.58 -22.91 23.52
N GLN A 196 -3.95 -24.07 23.29
CA GLN A 196 -4.50 -25.35 23.74
C GLN A 196 -4.66 -25.37 25.27
N HIS A 197 -3.58 -25.10 26.02
CA HIS A 197 -3.64 -25.05 27.48
C HIS A 197 -4.66 -24.02 27.98
N LYS A 198 -4.81 -22.90 27.27
CA LYS A 198 -5.82 -21.88 27.61
C LYS A 198 -7.25 -22.40 27.45
N LEU A 199 -7.56 -23.17 26.40
CA LEU A 199 -8.87 -23.82 26.22
C LEU A 199 -9.13 -24.85 27.32
N GLU A 200 -8.15 -25.69 27.61
CA GLU A 200 -8.22 -26.73 28.64
C GLU A 200 -8.44 -26.12 30.03
N ALA A 201 -7.73 -25.03 30.35
CA ALA A 201 -7.92 -24.28 31.59
C ALA A 201 -9.32 -23.65 31.73
N GLN A 202 -10.04 -23.44 30.63
CA GLN A 202 -11.44 -22.99 30.61
C GLN A 202 -12.45 -24.16 30.59
N GLY A 203 -11.95 -25.40 30.69
CA GLY A 203 -12.76 -26.61 30.75
C GLY A 203 -13.24 -27.12 29.39
N VAL A 204 -12.58 -26.72 28.30
CA VAL A 204 -12.78 -27.35 26.98
C VAL A 204 -11.90 -28.59 26.90
N GLN A 205 -12.47 -29.75 26.58
CA GLN A 205 -11.68 -30.95 26.29
C GLN A 205 -11.10 -30.82 24.87
N VAL A 206 -9.77 -30.84 24.73
CA VAL A 206 -9.10 -30.73 23.42
C VAL A 206 -8.54 -32.10 23.02
N LEU A 207 -8.98 -32.63 21.88
CA LEU A 207 -8.53 -33.88 21.31
C LEU A 207 -7.74 -33.59 20.03
N ILE A 208 -6.42 -33.55 20.17
CA ILE A 208 -5.47 -33.43 19.07
C ILE A 208 -5.15 -34.83 18.49
N GLY A 209 -4.80 -34.91 17.21
CA GLY A 209 -4.39 -36.16 16.57
C GLY A 209 -5.56 -37.03 16.10
N ASP A 210 -6.77 -36.48 15.98
CA ASP A 210 -7.97 -37.24 15.63
C ASP A 210 -8.90 -36.47 14.68
N MET A 211 -9.83 -37.18 14.07
CA MET A 211 -10.80 -36.62 13.12
C MET A 211 -12.15 -37.31 13.29
N PRO A 212 -13.27 -36.63 12.99
CA PRO A 212 -14.57 -37.30 12.95
C PRO A 212 -14.63 -38.28 11.77
N ALA A 213 -15.04 -39.52 12.04
CA ALA A 213 -15.29 -40.54 11.03
C ALA A 213 -16.79 -40.64 10.66
N SER A 214 -17.67 -40.40 11.64
CA SER A 214 -19.13 -40.32 11.41
C SER A 214 -19.84 -39.61 12.56
N PHE A 215 -21.02 -39.06 12.26
CA PHE A 215 -21.99 -38.59 13.25
C PHE A 215 -23.11 -39.62 13.38
N GLN A 216 -23.45 -39.98 14.61
CA GLN A 216 -24.41 -41.04 14.92
C GLN A 216 -25.67 -40.45 15.55
N GLY A 217 -26.81 -41.02 15.19
CA GLY A 217 -28.13 -40.64 15.72
C GLY A 217 -29.26 -41.01 14.76
N ARG A 218 -30.49 -41.00 15.26
CA ARG A 218 -31.68 -41.35 14.43
C ARG A 218 -32.16 -40.17 13.60
N THR A 219 -32.40 -39.03 14.25
CA THR A 219 -32.94 -37.80 13.62
C THR A 219 -32.05 -36.59 13.93
N ALA A 220 -31.54 -36.54 15.16
CA ALA A 220 -30.55 -35.59 15.61
C ALA A 220 -29.25 -36.31 15.98
N VAL A 221 -28.14 -35.57 16.04
CA VAL A 221 -26.86 -36.10 16.50
C VAL A 221 -26.94 -36.48 17.98
N GLU A 222 -26.44 -37.67 18.31
CA GLU A 222 -26.34 -38.21 19.66
C GLU A 222 -24.87 -38.47 20.05
N SER A 223 -24.00 -38.70 19.06
CA SER A 223 -22.55 -38.82 19.28
C SER A 223 -21.73 -38.62 18.00
N VAL A 224 -20.43 -38.36 18.19
CA VAL A 224 -19.40 -38.38 17.15
C VAL A 224 -18.52 -39.60 17.33
N THR A 225 -18.36 -40.41 16.29
CA THR A 225 -17.34 -41.46 16.25
C THR A 225 -16.11 -40.94 15.54
N THR A 226 -14.95 -41.03 16.17
CA THR A 226 -13.68 -40.56 15.62
C THR A 226 -12.97 -41.65 14.83
N ALA A 227 -11.97 -41.26 14.03
CA ALA A 227 -11.13 -42.19 13.26
C ALA A 227 -10.32 -43.11 14.18
N ALA A 228 -9.95 -42.65 15.38
CA ALA A 228 -9.33 -43.47 16.41
C ALA A 228 -10.29 -44.43 17.15
N GLY A 229 -11.57 -44.47 16.76
CA GLY A 229 -12.58 -45.36 17.34
C GLY A 229 -13.20 -44.86 18.65
N ARG A 230 -12.99 -43.59 19.02
CA ARG A 230 -13.64 -42.99 20.19
C ARG A 230 -15.09 -42.62 19.86
N THR A 231 -16.01 -42.82 20.80
CA THR A 231 -17.38 -42.32 20.71
C THR A 231 -17.58 -41.23 21.74
N ILE A 232 -17.87 -40.01 21.27
CA ILE A 232 -18.04 -38.82 22.10
C ILE A 232 -19.51 -38.43 22.03
N ALA A 233 -20.23 -38.54 23.14
CA ALA A 233 -21.65 -38.22 23.18
C ALA A 233 -21.88 -36.69 23.11
N CYS A 234 -22.80 -36.26 22.25
CA CYS A 234 -23.06 -34.84 22.01
C CYS A 234 -24.46 -34.61 21.46
N ASP A 235 -25.00 -33.43 21.71
CA ASP A 235 -26.33 -33.02 21.26
C ASP A 235 -26.23 -31.84 20.25
N LEU A 236 -25.02 -31.31 20.07
CA LEU A 236 -24.66 -30.22 19.15
C LEU A 236 -23.28 -30.49 18.54
N VAL A 237 -23.16 -30.38 17.23
CA VAL A 237 -21.87 -30.37 16.53
C VAL A 237 -21.75 -29.07 15.74
N VAL A 238 -20.60 -28.38 15.86
CA VAL A 238 -20.25 -27.26 14.98
C VAL A 238 -18.99 -27.59 14.20
N VAL A 239 -19.11 -27.59 12.87
CA VAL A 239 -18.02 -27.92 11.94
C VAL A 239 -17.30 -26.66 11.50
N GLY A 240 -15.99 -26.63 11.75
CA GLY A 240 -15.05 -25.57 11.38
C GLY A 240 -13.81 -26.12 10.69
N ALA A 241 -14.00 -27.04 9.75
CA ALA A 241 -12.95 -27.75 9.01
C ALA A 241 -12.34 -26.96 7.83
N GLY A 242 -12.40 -25.63 7.87
CA GLY A 242 -11.92 -24.76 6.80
C GLY A 242 -13.02 -24.29 5.84
N VAL A 243 -12.58 -23.62 4.77
CA VAL A 243 -13.45 -22.95 3.79
C VAL A 243 -12.89 -23.08 2.39
N GLU A 244 -13.77 -22.99 1.40
CA GLU A 244 -13.46 -23.03 -0.02
C GLU A 244 -13.97 -21.77 -0.73
N PRO A 245 -13.24 -21.22 -1.73
CA PRO A 245 -13.69 -20.06 -2.49
C PRO A 245 -14.96 -20.37 -3.27
N ASP A 246 -15.92 -19.44 -3.26
CA ASP A 246 -17.20 -19.62 -3.96
C ASP A 246 -17.07 -19.28 -5.45
N ILE A 247 -16.54 -20.22 -6.22
CA ILE A 247 -16.18 -20.06 -7.65
C ILE A 247 -16.84 -21.09 -8.58
N GLN A 248 -17.70 -21.97 -8.07
CA GLN A 248 -18.28 -23.07 -8.86
C GLN A 248 -19.04 -22.58 -10.11
N PHE A 249 -19.78 -21.47 -9.98
CA PHE A 249 -20.54 -20.85 -11.07
C PHE A 249 -19.67 -20.21 -12.17
N LEU A 250 -18.35 -20.15 -11.97
CA LEU A 250 -17.38 -19.57 -12.91
C LEU A 250 -16.62 -20.60 -13.71
N LYS A 251 -16.77 -21.91 -13.44
CA LYS A 251 -16.00 -22.98 -14.09
C LYS A 251 -16.03 -22.93 -15.62
N THR A 252 -17.15 -22.49 -16.21
CA THR A 252 -17.33 -22.39 -17.67
C THR A 252 -17.21 -20.97 -18.21
N SER A 253 -16.83 -20.00 -17.37
CA SER A 253 -16.76 -18.58 -17.75
C SER A 253 -15.51 -18.22 -18.57
N GLY A 254 -14.47 -19.06 -18.55
CA GLY A 254 -13.15 -18.76 -19.14
C GLY A 254 -12.26 -17.87 -18.26
N LEU A 255 -12.67 -17.55 -17.03
CA LEU A 255 -11.80 -16.93 -16.04
C LEU A 255 -10.77 -17.95 -15.52
N LYS A 256 -9.54 -17.48 -15.25
CA LYS A 256 -8.51 -18.29 -14.60
C LYS A 256 -8.86 -18.52 -13.13
N LEU A 257 -8.96 -19.79 -12.74
CA LEU A 257 -9.31 -20.20 -11.38
C LEU A 257 -8.21 -21.12 -10.83
N ASP A 258 -7.72 -20.80 -9.64
CA ASP A 258 -6.76 -21.61 -8.88
C ASP A 258 -6.92 -21.26 -7.40
N ASN A 259 -7.51 -22.16 -6.62
CA ASN A 259 -7.91 -21.90 -5.21
C ASN A 259 -8.51 -20.49 -5.02
N GLY A 260 -9.37 -20.05 -5.94
CA GLY A 260 -9.89 -18.68 -6.01
C GLY A 260 -9.89 -18.15 -7.44
N ILE A 261 -10.30 -16.90 -7.63
CA ILE A 261 -10.24 -16.20 -8.91
C ILE A 261 -8.86 -15.56 -9.05
N CYS A 262 -8.09 -15.96 -10.06
CA CYS A 262 -6.75 -15.42 -10.27
C CYS A 262 -6.83 -13.98 -10.77
N VAL A 263 -6.22 -13.06 -10.02
CA VAL A 263 -6.12 -11.65 -10.37
C VAL A 263 -4.67 -11.16 -10.33
N ASP A 264 -4.39 -10.15 -11.13
CA ASP A 264 -3.11 -9.44 -11.14
C ASP A 264 -2.95 -8.51 -9.93
N ARG A 265 -1.84 -7.77 -9.89
CA ARG A 265 -1.55 -6.76 -8.86
C ARG A 265 -2.62 -5.65 -8.77
N PHE A 266 -3.43 -5.44 -9.80
CA PHE A 266 -4.52 -4.45 -9.83
C PHE A 266 -5.87 -5.05 -9.47
N LEU A 267 -5.90 -6.31 -9.00
CA LEU A 267 -7.11 -7.08 -8.72
C LEU A 267 -7.98 -7.34 -9.97
N CYS A 268 -7.38 -7.23 -11.16
CA CYS A 268 -8.03 -7.50 -12.44
C CYS A 268 -7.82 -8.97 -12.85
N THR A 269 -8.86 -9.60 -13.37
CA THR A 269 -8.79 -10.99 -13.87
C THR A 269 -8.12 -11.03 -15.26
N ASN A 270 -8.08 -12.20 -15.90
CA ASN A 270 -7.72 -12.31 -17.32
C ASN A 270 -8.72 -11.65 -18.29
N ASN A 271 -9.79 -11.02 -17.79
CA ASN A 271 -10.67 -10.14 -18.54
C ASN A 271 -10.61 -8.69 -17.98
N PRO A 272 -10.33 -7.66 -18.81
CA PRO A 272 -10.10 -6.29 -18.35
C PRO A 272 -11.37 -5.58 -17.80
N HIS A 273 -12.53 -6.21 -17.88
CA HIS A 273 -13.80 -5.71 -17.34
C HIS A 273 -14.23 -6.42 -16.06
N ILE A 274 -13.47 -7.42 -15.60
CA ILE A 274 -13.82 -8.24 -14.44
C ILE A 274 -12.70 -8.19 -13.41
N PHE A 275 -13.07 -7.89 -12.18
CA PHE A 275 -12.22 -7.79 -11.00
C PHE A 275 -12.67 -8.79 -9.94
N ALA A 276 -11.79 -9.15 -9.01
CA ALA A 276 -12.15 -9.95 -7.84
C ALA A 276 -11.52 -9.38 -6.56
N ALA A 277 -12.22 -9.45 -5.43
CA ALA A 277 -11.75 -8.96 -4.15
C ALA A 277 -12.30 -9.74 -2.96
N GLY A 278 -11.57 -9.73 -1.84
CA GLY A 278 -11.90 -10.44 -0.60
C GLY A 278 -11.53 -11.92 -0.64
N ASP A 279 -12.17 -12.74 0.19
CA ASP A 279 -11.79 -14.13 0.42
C ASP A 279 -11.78 -15.02 -0.85
N VAL A 280 -12.38 -14.57 -1.97
CA VAL A 280 -12.44 -15.30 -3.25
C VAL A 280 -11.24 -15.01 -4.16
N ALA A 281 -10.54 -13.89 -3.95
CA ALA A 281 -9.48 -13.44 -4.84
C ALA A 281 -8.16 -14.16 -4.51
N ASN A 282 -7.63 -14.88 -5.50
CA ASN A 282 -6.25 -15.35 -5.49
C ASN A 282 -5.41 -14.29 -6.21
N PHE A 283 -4.71 -13.43 -5.47
CA PHE A 283 -4.11 -12.19 -5.97
C PHE A 283 -2.59 -12.23 -5.92
N HIS A 284 -1.96 -11.43 -6.79
CA HIS A 284 -0.53 -11.20 -6.72
C HIS A 284 -0.22 -10.21 -5.59
N ASP A 285 0.33 -10.70 -4.50
CA ASP A 285 0.74 -9.88 -3.36
C ASP A 285 2.10 -9.24 -3.66
N GLU A 286 2.11 -7.92 -3.90
CA GLU A 286 3.36 -7.22 -4.19
C GLU A 286 4.32 -7.17 -3.01
N VAL A 287 3.83 -7.16 -1.76
CA VAL A 287 4.71 -7.15 -0.59
C VAL A 287 5.44 -8.49 -0.50
N LEU A 288 4.72 -9.58 -0.74
CA LEU A 288 5.24 -10.92 -0.60
C LEU A 288 5.87 -11.50 -1.89
N ASN A 289 5.60 -10.89 -3.04
CA ASN A 289 5.98 -11.39 -4.36
C ASN A 289 5.51 -12.83 -4.60
N CYS A 290 4.26 -13.14 -4.27
CA CYS A 290 3.66 -14.45 -4.49
C CYS A 290 2.17 -14.33 -4.84
N GLN A 291 1.66 -15.35 -5.54
CA GLN A 291 0.22 -15.50 -5.78
C GLN A 291 -0.39 -16.25 -4.59
N HIS A 292 -1.36 -15.64 -3.90
CA HIS A 292 -2.05 -16.29 -2.77
C HIS A 292 -3.42 -15.70 -2.47
N ARG A 293 -4.13 -16.35 -1.54
CA ARG A 293 -5.48 -15.96 -1.09
C ARG A 293 -5.48 -15.74 0.42
N VAL A 294 -6.16 -14.68 0.85
CA VAL A 294 -6.22 -14.26 2.25
C VAL A 294 -7.68 -14.14 2.70
N GLU A 295 -8.04 -14.92 3.72
CA GLU A 295 -9.39 -15.04 4.29
C GLU A 295 -9.56 -14.12 5.50
N HIS A 296 -9.54 -12.80 5.27
CA HIS A 296 -9.60 -11.87 6.39
C HIS A 296 -10.37 -10.57 6.11
N TRP A 297 -10.97 -10.06 7.17
CA TRP A 297 -11.79 -8.85 7.22
C TRP A 297 -11.05 -7.62 6.65
N ASP A 298 -9.82 -7.36 7.11
CA ASP A 298 -9.03 -6.18 6.71
C ASP A 298 -8.61 -6.28 5.24
N ASN A 299 -8.18 -7.47 4.81
CA ASN A 299 -7.86 -7.74 3.40
C ASN A 299 -9.07 -7.46 2.50
N ALA A 300 -10.26 -7.93 2.88
CA ALA A 300 -11.49 -7.70 2.12
C ALA A 300 -11.82 -6.21 1.96
N VAL A 301 -11.67 -5.42 3.02
CA VAL A 301 -11.89 -3.96 2.98
C VAL A 301 -10.85 -3.28 2.06
N LYS A 302 -9.56 -3.57 2.26
CA LYS A 302 -8.47 -2.99 1.46
C LYS A 302 -8.60 -3.35 -0.02
N GLN A 303 -8.83 -4.61 -0.35
CA GLN A 303 -9.03 -5.06 -1.73
C GLN A 303 -10.28 -4.48 -2.37
N GLY A 304 -11.41 -4.41 -1.63
CA GLY A 304 -12.64 -3.80 -2.14
C GLY A 304 -12.42 -2.35 -2.58
N ARG A 305 -11.67 -1.57 -1.78
CA ARG A 305 -11.31 -0.18 -2.10
C ARG A 305 -10.41 -0.08 -3.35
N VAL A 306 -9.36 -0.90 -3.42
CA VAL A 306 -8.43 -0.90 -4.56
C VAL A 306 -9.14 -1.34 -5.85
N ALA A 307 -9.96 -2.40 -5.79
CA ALA A 307 -10.72 -2.88 -6.93
C ALA A 307 -11.68 -1.81 -7.46
N ALA A 308 -12.40 -1.10 -6.60
CA ALA A 308 -13.27 0.01 -7.00
C ALA A 308 -12.50 1.13 -7.72
N ARG A 309 -11.34 1.53 -7.20
CA ARG A 309 -10.47 2.53 -7.84
C ARG A 309 -9.96 2.06 -9.20
N ASN A 310 -9.64 0.78 -9.35
CA ASN A 310 -9.18 0.21 -10.61
C ASN A 310 -10.30 -0.02 -11.63
N MET A 311 -11.52 -0.26 -11.17
CA MET A 311 -12.72 -0.24 -12.03
C MET A 311 -12.93 1.16 -12.65
N LEU A 312 -12.47 2.22 -11.98
CA LEU A 312 -12.44 3.61 -12.48
C LEU A 312 -11.17 3.97 -13.28
N GLY A 313 -10.26 3.03 -13.50
CA GLY A 313 -9.06 3.24 -14.30
C GLY A 313 -7.87 3.86 -13.56
N LYS A 314 -7.85 3.87 -12.22
CA LYS A 314 -6.76 4.47 -11.43
C LYS A 314 -5.46 3.65 -11.41
N ASN A 315 -5.46 2.39 -11.87
CA ASN A 315 -4.27 1.52 -11.98
C ASN A 315 -3.39 1.46 -10.71
N LEU A 316 -4.02 1.30 -9.55
CA LEU A 316 -3.36 1.22 -8.26
C LEU A 316 -3.06 -0.24 -7.89
N PRO A 317 -1.80 -0.63 -7.66
CA PRO A 317 -1.48 -1.98 -7.21
C PRO A 317 -1.99 -2.23 -5.78
N TYR A 318 -2.34 -3.47 -5.47
CA TYR A 318 -2.56 -3.93 -4.10
C TYR A 318 -1.20 -4.20 -3.45
N ALA A 319 -0.74 -3.25 -2.64
CA ALA A 319 0.55 -3.30 -1.96
C ALA A 319 0.40 -3.10 -0.44
N GLU A 320 -0.65 -3.67 0.14
CA GLU A 320 -0.90 -3.60 1.59
C GLU A 320 -0.46 -4.89 2.29
N VAL A 321 0.00 -4.76 3.53
CA VAL A 321 0.33 -5.93 4.35
C VAL A 321 -0.96 -6.56 4.84
N SER A 322 -1.04 -7.88 4.68
CA SER A 322 -2.11 -8.68 5.25
C SER A 322 -2.09 -8.52 6.77
N TYR A 323 -3.16 -7.97 7.32
CA TYR A 323 -3.33 -7.78 8.75
C TYR A 323 -4.44 -8.70 9.22
N PHE A 324 -4.22 -9.43 10.31
CA PHE A 324 -5.20 -10.30 10.95
C PHE A 324 -5.23 -10.03 12.46
N TYR A 325 -6.42 -10.09 13.07
CA TYR A 325 -6.55 -10.07 14.53
C TYR A 325 -7.59 -11.06 14.99
N SER A 326 -7.42 -11.55 16.21
CA SER A 326 -8.50 -12.23 16.90
C SER A 326 -8.41 -12.12 18.41
N HIS A 327 -9.48 -12.57 19.05
CA HIS A 327 -9.64 -12.70 20.48
C HIS A 327 -10.09 -14.11 20.80
N VAL A 328 -9.37 -14.78 21.70
CA VAL A 328 -9.75 -16.06 22.29
C VAL A 328 -9.79 -15.85 23.81
N PHE A 329 -10.98 -15.94 24.39
CA PHE A 329 -11.26 -15.54 25.77
C PHE A 329 -10.80 -14.10 26.07
N ASP A 330 -9.86 -13.95 27.01
CA ASP A 330 -9.26 -12.71 27.51
C ASP A 330 -8.02 -12.28 26.70
N GLN A 331 -7.54 -13.09 25.75
CA GLN A 331 -6.32 -12.82 25.01
C GLN A 331 -6.61 -12.37 23.57
N SER A 332 -5.94 -11.30 23.17
CA SER A 332 -5.95 -10.76 21.81
C SER A 332 -4.59 -10.93 21.16
N PHE A 333 -4.60 -11.30 19.89
CA PHE A 333 -3.38 -11.35 19.10
C PHE A 333 -3.59 -10.77 17.71
N THR A 334 -2.48 -10.33 17.13
CA THR A 334 -2.37 -9.77 15.79
C THR A 334 -1.36 -10.57 15.00
N LEU A 335 -1.65 -10.70 13.70
CA LEU A 335 -0.81 -11.30 12.70
C LEU A 335 -0.60 -10.30 11.57
N LEU A 336 0.65 -10.14 11.14
CA LEU A 336 1.01 -9.37 9.96
C LEU A 336 1.71 -10.26 8.95
N GLY A 337 1.47 -10.03 7.67
CA GLY A 337 2.18 -10.67 6.56
C GLY A 337 1.97 -12.20 6.53
N VAL A 338 3.02 -12.92 6.16
CA VAL A 338 3.03 -14.40 6.14
C VAL A 338 3.84 -14.93 7.30
N VAL A 339 3.20 -15.83 8.02
CA VAL A 339 3.85 -16.63 9.05
C VAL A 339 4.25 -17.98 8.44
N ASN A 340 5.52 -18.35 8.61
CA ASN A 340 6.08 -19.59 8.05
C ASN A 340 6.98 -20.26 9.09
N GLN A 341 6.79 -21.56 9.31
CA GLN A 341 7.52 -22.35 10.30
C GLN A 341 9.00 -22.48 9.99
N HIS A 342 9.39 -22.38 8.71
CA HIS A 342 10.77 -22.46 8.24
C HIS A 342 11.45 -21.09 8.13
N ALA A 343 10.75 -20.01 8.49
CA ALA A 343 11.36 -18.69 8.56
C ALA A 343 12.27 -18.59 9.79
N GLU A 344 13.28 -17.74 9.71
CA GLU A 344 14.04 -17.34 10.89
C GLU A 344 13.10 -16.58 11.84
N LYS A 345 13.09 -16.98 13.11
CA LYS A 345 12.23 -16.35 14.13
C LYS A 345 13.07 -15.50 15.08
N ILE A 346 12.60 -14.29 15.35
CA ILE A 346 13.13 -13.46 16.44
C ILE A 346 11.99 -13.22 17.43
N GLU A 347 12.17 -13.74 18.63
CA GLU A 347 11.18 -13.63 19.70
C GLU A 347 11.47 -12.42 20.59
N ARG A 348 10.40 -11.82 21.10
CA ARG A 348 10.43 -10.62 21.94
C ARG A 348 9.36 -10.71 23.01
N GLY A 349 9.76 -10.63 24.29
CA GLY A 349 8.84 -10.73 25.42
C GLY A 349 8.53 -12.19 25.84
N SER A 350 7.37 -12.42 26.45
CA SER A 350 6.99 -13.71 27.05
C SER A 350 5.51 -14.03 26.89
N LEU A 351 5.22 -15.25 26.38
CA LEU A 351 3.85 -15.78 26.28
C LEU A 351 3.19 -15.92 27.66
N ALA A 352 3.96 -16.33 28.67
CA ALA A 352 3.46 -16.50 30.04
C ALA A 352 3.02 -15.17 30.68
N GLN A 353 3.69 -14.07 30.34
CA GLN A 353 3.33 -12.72 30.80
C GLN A 353 2.23 -12.07 29.93
N GLY A 354 1.81 -12.72 28.85
CA GLY A 354 0.81 -12.18 27.93
C GLY A 354 1.30 -10.99 27.10
N SER A 355 2.62 -10.79 26.97
CA SER A 355 3.22 -9.75 26.12
C SER A 355 4.36 -10.36 25.30
N TYR A 356 4.06 -10.79 24.08
CA TYR A 356 4.96 -11.58 23.24
C TYR A 356 4.83 -11.19 21.76
N ALA A 357 5.96 -11.15 21.05
CA ALA A 357 6.02 -11.05 19.60
C ALA A 357 7.00 -12.08 19.02
N SER A 358 6.68 -12.58 17.83
CA SER A 358 7.57 -13.39 16.99
C SER A 358 7.64 -12.77 15.61
N PHE A 359 8.81 -12.25 15.24
CA PHE A 359 9.10 -11.78 13.89
C PHE A 359 9.49 -12.98 13.02
N PHE A 360 8.97 -13.05 11.80
CA PHE A 360 9.30 -14.08 10.82
C PHE A 360 10.12 -13.43 9.70
N LEU A 361 11.41 -13.76 9.62
CA LEU A 361 12.36 -13.17 8.68
C LEU A 361 12.74 -14.16 7.58
N LYS A 362 13.04 -13.62 6.39
CA LYS A 362 13.67 -14.32 5.28
C LYS A 362 14.78 -13.43 4.73
N ASN A 363 16.03 -13.90 4.78
CA ASN A 363 17.21 -13.12 4.37
C ASN A 363 17.25 -11.75 5.06
N ASP A 364 17.08 -11.73 6.38
CA ASP A 364 17.07 -10.52 7.23
C ASP A 364 15.90 -9.55 6.97
N ILE A 365 14.96 -9.88 6.09
CA ILE A 365 13.79 -9.06 5.77
C ILE A 365 12.57 -9.60 6.54
N PRO A 366 11.82 -8.77 7.27
CA PRO A 366 10.60 -9.19 7.95
C PRO A 366 9.51 -9.52 6.93
N ARG A 367 8.91 -10.70 7.10
CA ARG A 367 7.85 -11.25 6.24
C ARG A 367 6.53 -11.43 6.97
N GLY A 368 6.60 -11.53 8.29
CA GLY A 368 5.43 -11.55 9.14
C GLY A 368 5.73 -11.23 10.59
N LEU A 369 4.67 -11.04 11.35
CA LEU A 369 4.69 -10.84 12.80
C LEU A 369 3.53 -11.60 13.41
N PHE A 370 3.77 -12.32 14.50
CA PHE A 370 2.74 -12.63 15.49
C PHE A 370 2.96 -11.74 16.70
N ALA A 371 1.91 -11.11 17.22
CA ALA A 371 1.98 -10.26 18.40
C ALA A 371 0.79 -10.52 19.31
N LEU A 372 1.04 -10.79 20.59
CA LEU A 372 0.04 -10.98 21.64
C LEU A 372 0.35 -10.00 22.78
N GLY A 373 -0.59 -9.11 23.08
CA GLY A 373 -0.44 -8.07 24.12
C GLY A 373 0.78 -7.15 23.95
N ARG A 374 1.22 -6.92 22.71
CA ARG A 374 2.28 -5.95 22.39
C ARG A 374 1.69 -4.56 22.15
N PRO A 375 2.47 -3.49 22.39
CA PRO A 375 2.07 -2.12 22.07
C PRO A 375 1.60 -1.94 20.62
N THR A 376 0.64 -1.04 20.42
CA THR A 376 0.01 -0.81 19.10
C THR A 376 0.97 -0.16 18.10
N ASP A 377 1.89 0.69 18.57
CA ASP A 377 2.96 1.31 17.79
C ASP A 377 3.96 0.28 17.26
N GLU A 378 4.35 -0.71 18.07
CA GLU A 378 5.22 -1.81 17.66
C GLU A 378 4.60 -2.63 16.51
N VAL A 379 3.31 -2.96 16.60
CA VAL A 379 2.58 -3.63 15.52
C VAL A 379 2.55 -2.77 14.27
N LYS A 380 2.23 -1.47 14.40
CA LYS A 380 2.09 -0.56 13.26
C LYS A 380 3.41 -0.31 12.53
N VAL A 381 4.50 -0.14 13.28
CA VAL A 381 5.83 0.01 12.71
C VAL A 381 6.23 -1.26 11.98
N THR A 382 6.01 -2.42 12.58
CA THR A 382 6.34 -3.71 11.95
C THR A 382 5.56 -3.95 10.66
N GLU A 383 4.28 -3.54 10.58
CA GLU A 383 3.51 -3.54 9.33
C GLU A 383 4.26 -2.76 8.24
N THR A 384 4.81 -1.61 8.60
CA THR A 384 5.54 -0.73 7.69
C THR A 384 6.91 -1.32 7.28
N LEU A 385 7.63 -1.97 8.21
CA LEU A 385 8.89 -2.67 7.92
C LEU A 385 8.67 -3.84 6.96
N ILE A 386 7.59 -4.61 7.13
CA ILE A 386 7.18 -5.70 6.23
C ILE A 386 6.82 -5.13 4.86
N LYS A 387 5.97 -4.08 4.81
CA LYS A 387 5.52 -3.43 3.58
C LYS A 387 6.70 -3.00 2.70
N HIS A 388 7.72 -2.41 3.32
CA HIS A 388 8.88 -1.87 2.62
C HIS A 388 10.06 -2.84 2.55
N ARG A 389 9.91 -4.07 3.05
CA ARG A 389 10.95 -5.13 3.03
C ARG A 389 12.28 -4.64 3.61
N VAL A 390 12.21 -3.91 4.72
CA VAL A 390 13.38 -3.31 5.36
C VAL A 390 14.34 -4.41 5.77
N ASN A 391 15.60 -4.31 5.35
CA ASN A 391 16.62 -5.25 5.80
C ASN A 391 17.00 -4.92 7.26
N LEU A 392 16.80 -5.87 8.16
CA LEU A 392 17.03 -5.71 9.59
C LEU A 392 18.35 -6.33 10.07
N HIS A 393 19.25 -6.74 9.16
CA HIS A 393 20.49 -7.44 9.48
C HIS A 393 21.30 -6.76 10.59
N ALA A 394 21.56 -5.45 10.45
CA ALA A 394 22.33 -4.66 11.40
C ALA A 394 21.65 -4.50 12.77
N LEU A 395 20.34 -4.75 12.86
CA LEU A 395 19.52 -4.53 14.06
C LEU A 395 19.06 -5.83 14.70
N LYS A 396 19.44 -7.00 14.15
CA LYS A 396 18.96 -8.31 14.60
C LYS A 396 19.13 -8.54 16.10
N HIS A 397 20.26 -8.13 16.66
CA HIS A 397 20.55 -8.29 18.09
C HIS A 397 19.63 -7.44 18.98
N ASP A 398 19.16 -6.30 18.48
CA ASP A 398 18.30 -5.38 19.22
C ASP A 398 16.81 -5.76 19.12
N LEU A 399 16.41 -6.48 18.07
CA LEU A 399 15.01 -6.85 17.84
C LEU A 399 14.40 -7.72 18.95
N SER A 400 15.21 -8.57 19.58
CA SER A 400 14.76 -9.43 20.69
C SER A 400 14.59 -8.67 22.01
N ASN A 401 15.26 -7.51 22.18
CA ASN A 401 15.23 -6.71 23.40
C ASN A 401 13.93 -5.91 23.53
N PRO A 402 12.99 -6.24 24.45
CA PRO A 402 11.69 -5.58 24.58
C PRO A 402 11.70 -4.06 24.78
N ASP A 403 12.83 -3.47 25.18
CA ASP A 403 13.01 -2.03 25.40
C ASP A 403 13.50 -1.28 24.15
N PHE A 404 14.01 -2.00 23.14
CA PHE A 404 14.44 -1.39 21.89
C PHE A 404 13.26 -0.82 21.11
N ARG A 405 13.29 0.47 20.78
CA ARG A 405 12.17 1.15 20.11
C ARG A 405 12.22 0.94 18.60
N LEU A 406 11.32 0.09 18.09
CA LEU A 406 11.23 -0.20 16.65
C LEU A 406 10.86 1.04 15.81
N ASN A 407 10.14 2.01 16.38
CA ASN A 407 9.71 3.21 15.68
C ASN A 407 10.87 4.12 15.21
N HIS A 408 12.10 3.89 15.68
CA HIS A 408 13.28 4.59 15.20
C HIS A 408 13.92 3.94 13.95
N ILE A 409 13.44 2.77 13.53
CA ILE A 409 13.95 2.10 12.33
C ILE A 409 13.37 2.83 11.10
N PRO A 410 14.21 3.47 10.27
CA PRO A 410 13.73 4.09 9.04
C PRO A 410 13.25 2.98 8.09
N ASN A 411 12.05 3.15 7.55
CA ASN A 411 11.47 2.15 6.66
C ASN A 411 11.79 2.39 5.18
N GLN A 412 12.07 3.64 4.80
CA GLN A 412 12.54 4.01 3.47
C GLN A 412 13.40 5.26 3.55
N THR A 413 14.40 5.33 2.69
CA THR A 413 15.22 6.51 2.43
C THR A 413 14.76 7.22 1.17
N ILE A 414 14.50 8.52 1.26
CA ILE A 414 13.99 9.34 0.16
C ILE A 414 15.01 10.43 -0.17
N PHE A 415 15.40 10.54 -1.43
CA PHE A 415 16.16 11.70 -1.92
C PHE A 415 15.22 12.64 -2.68
N ILE A 416 15.22 13.91 -2.27
CA ILE A 416 14.49 15.00 -2.93
C ILE A 416 15.49 15.87 -3.68
N LEU A 417 15.34 15.92 -5.01
CA LEU A 417 16.21 16.62 -5.95
C LEU A 417 15.45 17.78 -6.60
N GLN A 418 16.05 18.96 -6.56
CA GLN A 418 15.41 20.21 -7.00
C GLN A 418 15.79 20.59 -8.43
N GLY A 419 14.98 21.43 -9.05
CA GLY A 419 15.37 22.14 -10.26
C GLY A 419 16.45 23.18 -9.99
N GLY A 420 17.24 23.54 -11.00
CA GLY A 420 18.32 24.52 -10.84
C GLY A 420 19.34 24.60 -11.99
N GLY A 421 19.11 23.92 -13.11
CA GLY A 421 20.04 23.90 -14.25
C GLY A 421 21.40 23.34 -13.85
N ALA A 422 22.49 24.06 -14.15
CA ALA A 422 23.85 23.66 -13.81
C ALA A 422 24.09 23.39 -12.31
N LEU A 423 23.24 23.97 -11.42
CA LEU A 423 23.31 23.71 -9.99
C LEU A 423 23.07 22.24 -9.62
N GLY A 424 22.44 21.44 -10.50
CA GLY A 424 22.28 20.00 -10.31
C GLY A 424 23.61 19.23 -10.15
N ALA A 425 24.74 19.81 -10.56
CA ALA A 425 26.06 19.24 -10.28
C ALA A 425 26.37 19.16 -8.77
N PHE A 426 25.75 20.03 -7.96
CA PHE A 426 25.82 19.94 -6.49
C PHE A 426 25.14 18.66 -5.98
N GLU A 427 24.03 18.25 -6.59
CA GLU A 427 23.33 17.01 -6.24
C GLU A 427 24.20 15.79 -6.53
N CYS A 428 24.94 15.79 -7.65
CA CYS A 428 25.91 14.74 -7.96
C CYS A 428 26.96 14.58 -6.84
N GLY A 429 27.48 15.70 -6.34
CA GLY A 429 28.39 15.71 -5.20
C GLY A 429 27.76 15.15 -3.92
N ALA A 430 26.57 15.62 -3.58
CA ALA A 430 25.85 15.20 -2.38
C ALA A 430 25.49 13.71 -2.41
N VAL A 431 24.97 13.21 -3.53
CA VAL A 431 24.69 11.78 -3.74
C VAL A 431 25.98 10.95 -3.66
N SER A 432 27.10 11.45 -4.19
CA SER A 432 28.39 10.76 -4.08
C SER A 432 28.86 10.58 -2.63
N ALA A 433 28.56 11.53 -1.74
CA ALA A 433 28.91 11.43 -0.32
C ALA A 433 27.96 10.49 0.44
N LEU A 434 26.67 10.53 0.13
CA LEU A 434 25.67 9.63 0.70
C LEU A 434 25.97 8.17 0.31
N ASP A 435 26.27 7.95 -0.98
CA ASP A 435 26.75 6.69 -1.54
C ASP A 435 27.96 6.15 -0.77
N ALA A 436 29.02 6.96 -0.65
CA ALA A 436 30.23 6.57 0.06
C ALA A 436 30.01 6.24 1.55
N ALA A 437 28.94 6.76 2.16
CA ALA A 437 28.51 6.46 3.52
C ALA A 437 27.57 5.25 3.62
N GLY A 438 27.28 4.56 2.51
CA GLY A 438 26.35 3.43 2.45
C GLY A 438 24.87 3.83 2.49
N ILE A 439 24.55 5.13 2.31
CA ILE A 439 23.18 5.64 2.33
C ILE A 439 22.64 5.63 0.89
N ARG A 440 21.78 4.65 0.60
CA ARG A 440 21.10 4.49 -0.69
C ARG A 440 19.63 4.93 -0.59
N PRO A 441 19.05 5.55 -1.62
CA PRO A 441 17.63 5.87 -1.64
C PRO A 441 16.79 4.65 -2.06
N ASP A 442 15.65 4.46 -1.42
CA ASP A 442 14.56 3.60 -1.91
C ASP A 442 13.67 4.37 -2.90
N ILE A 443 13.58 5.69 -2.73
CA ILE A 443 12.80 6.60 -3.56
C ILE A 443 13.66 7.80 -3.91
N VAL A 444 13.64 8.18 -5.19
CA VAL A 444 14.18 9.46 -5.66
C VAL A 444 13.08 10.24 -6.34
N ALA A 445 12.86 11.47 -5.89
CA ALA A 445 11.92 12.40 -6.50
C ALA A 445 12.66 13.61 -7.04
N GLY A 446 12.41 13.95 -8.30
CA GLY A 446 13.14 15.00 -8.99
C GLY A 446 12.25 15.94 -9.79
N ILE A 447 12.63 17.21 -9.82
CA ILE A 447 12.04 18.27 -10.66
C ILE A 447 13.13 18.86 -11.54
N SER A 448 12.82 19.13 -12.82
CA SER A 448 13.74 19.77 -13.76
C SER A 448 15.07 18.99 -13.84
N ILE A 449 16.23 19.64 -13.65
CA ILE A 449 17.52 18.93 -13.63
C ILE A 449 17.59 17.82 -12.56
N GLY A 450 16.89 17.99 -11.44
CA GLY A 450 16.75 16.96 -10.41
C GLY A 450 16.03 15.71 -10.93
N ALA A 451 15.13 15.84 -11.91
CA ALA A 451 14.51 14.69 -12.59
C ALA A 451 15.52 13.94 -13.47
N PHE A 452 16.47 14.63 -14.11
CA PHE A 452 17.56 13.99 -14.86
C PHE A 452 18.48 13.21 -13.92
N ASN A 453 18.95 13.86 -12.86
CA ASN A 453 19.78 13.21 -11.84
C ASN A 453 19.04 12.03 -11.20
N GLY A 454 17.74 12.20 -10.89
CA GLY A 454 16.91 11.14 -10.34
C GLY A 454 16.76 9.94 -11.26
N ALA A 455 16.55 10.18 -12.56
CA ALA A 455 16.48 9.11 -13.55
C ALA A 455 17.79 8.33 -13.67
N ILE A 456 18.94 9.02 -13.58
CA ILE A 456 20.26 8.39 -13.59
C ILE A 456 20.47 7.56 -12.33
N ILE A 457 20.11 8.07 -11.15
CA ILE A 457 20.22 7.32 -9.89
C ILE A 457 19.35 6.06 -9.95
N ALA A 458 18.09 6.19 -10.36
CA ALA A 458 17.18 5.06 -10.46
C ALA A 458 17.59 4.06 -11.56
N GLY A 459 18.21 4.53 -12.65
CA GLY A 459 18.73 3.69 -13.72
C GLY A 459 20.03 2.96 -13.39
N ASN A 460 20.77 3.43 -12.37
CA ASN A 460 22.09 2.90 -11.99
C ASN A 460 22.15 2.65 -10.46
N PRO A 461 21.34 1.73 -9.92
CA PRO A 461 21.20 1.55 -8.48
C PRO A 461 22.48 1.09 -7.77
N ASP A 462 23.37 0.40 -8.47
CA ASP A 462 24.61 -0.16 -7.91
C ASP A 462 25.75 0.88 -7.81
N ASP A 463 25.82 1.83 -8.75
CA ASP A 463 26.83 2.88 -8.79
C ASP A 463 26.28 4.22 -9.37
N PRO A 464 25.34 4.86 -8.66
CA PRO A 464 24.76 6.12 -9.10
C PRO A 464 25.77 7.27 -9.10
N ALA A 465 26.78 7.24 -8.22
CA ALA A 465 27.77 8.30 -8.11
C ALA A 465 28.66 8.40 -9.37
N SER A 466 29.16 7.28 -9.88
CA SER A 466 29.97 7.28 -11.10
C SER A 466 29.15 7.68 -12.32
N ALA A 467 27.90 7.17 -12.44
CA ALA A 467 27.00 7.51 -13.54
C ALA A 467 26.69 9.01 -13.59
N LEU A 468 26.39 9.62 -12.43
CA LEU A 468 26.17 11.08 -12.34
C LEU A 468 27.41 11.89 -12.72
N LYS A 469 28.60 11.52 -12.21
CA LYS A 469 29.85 12.23 -12.56
C LYS A 469 30.14 12.17 -14.05
N ALA A 470 29.94 11.01 -14.67
CA ALA A 470 30.12 10.83 -16.10
C ALA A 470 29.12 11.67 -16.91
N PHE A 471 27.84 11.66 -16.53
CA PHE A 471 26.80 12.50 -17.14
C PHE A 471 27.16 14.00 -17.07
N TRP A 472 27.54 14.49 -15.88
CA TRP A 472 27.89 15.90 -15.69
C TRP A 472 29.16 16.30 -16.44
N ARG A 473 30.14 15.39 -16.57
CA ARG A 473 31.35 15.61 -17.39
C ARG A 473 31.00 15.71 -18.87
N ASP A 474 30.15 14.82 -19.38
CA ASP A 474 29.72 14.84 -20.78
C ASP A 474 28.82 16.05 -21.10
N LEU A 475 28.10 16.56 -20.11
CA LEU A 475 27.26 17.75 -20.23
C LEU A 475 28.05 19.07 -20.21
N ALA A 476 29.18 19.10 -19.51
CA ALA A 476 29.96 20.31 -19.25
C ALA A 476 30.53 20.98 -20.52
N LEU A 477 30.61 22.30 -20.47
CA LEU A 477 31.27 23.14 -21.48
C LEU A 477 32.77 23.26 -21.17
N VAL A 478 33.60 22.91 -22.16
CA VAL A 478 35.03 23.22 -22.14
C VAL A 478 35.21 24.58 -22.82
N LEU A 479 35.50 25.60 -22.02
CA LEU A 479 35.73 26.98 -22.47
C LEU A 479 37.18 27.40 -22.17
N PRO A 480 37.74 28.39 -22.87
CA PRO A 480 39.07 28.94 -22.57
C PRO A 480 39.19 29.39 -21.11
N GLU A 481 40.37 29.22 -20.52
CA GLU A 481 40.60 29.62 -19.13
C GLU A 481 40.58 31.15 -18.98
N VAL A 482 39.80 31.62 -18.01
CA VAL A 482 39.75 33.01 -17.58
C VAL A 482 40.13 33.06 -16.09
N PRO A 483 41.18 33.81 -15.69
CA PRO A 483 41.67 33.83 -14.30
C PRO A 483 40.65 34.36 -13.29
N GLU A 484 39.88 35.38 -13.67
CA GLU A 484 38.87 35.98 -12.80
C GLU A 484 37.58 35.18 -12.80
N GLU A 485 37.16 34.71 -11.63
CA GLU A 485 36.03 33.78 -11.49
C GLU A 485 34.68 34.39 -11.90
N ASN A 486 34.41 35.65 -11.55
CA ASN A 486 33.17 36.32 -11.92
C ASN A 486 33.05 36.52 -13.44
N LEU A 487 34.16 36.89 -14.06
CA LEU A 487 34.23 37.09 -15.50
C LEU A 487 34.09 35.76 -16.27
N ARG A 488 34.75 34.70 -15.80
CA ARG A 488 34.58 33.34 -16.32
C ARG A 488 33.12 32.89 -16.29
N ARG A 489 32.47 33.03 -15.14
CA ARG A 489 31.06 32.66 -14.94
C ARG A 489 30.15 33.45 -15.87
N PHE A 490 30.37 34.76 -15.97
CA PHE A 490 29.63 35.62 -16.89
C PHE A 490 29.76 35.13 -18.34
N PHE A 491 30.98 34.91 -18.84
CA PHE A 491 31.20 34.43 -20.20
C PHE A 491 30.58 33.05 -20.45
N ALA A 492 30.72 32.12 -19.50
CA ALA A 492 30.13 30.79 -19.62
C ALA A 492 28.59 30.85 -19.71
N SER A 493 27.94 31.64 -18.87
CA SER A 493 26.49 31.82 -18.93
C SER A 493 26.04 32.53 -20.21
N GLN A 494 26.75 33.55 -20.66
CA GLN A 494 26.45 34.22 -21.94
C GLN A 494 26.63 33.24 -23.12
N HIS A 495 27.68 32.42 -23.11
CA HIS A 495 27.88 31.39 -24.11
C HIS A 495 26.71 30.40 -24.13
N ALA A 496 26.30 29.89 -22.97
CA ALA A 496 25.16 28.96 -22.87
C ALA A 496 23.86 29.58 -23.39
N VAL A 497 23.62 30.87 -23.13
CA VAL A 497 22.45 31.60 -23.66
C VAL A 497 22.53 31.73 -25.18
N TRP A 498 23.66 32.16 -25.75
CA TRP A 498 23.75 32.49 -27.18
C TRP A 498 23.99 31.29 -28.10
N PHE A 499 24.72 30.28 -27.62
CA PHE A 499 25.18 29.13 -28.41
C PHE A 499 24.68 27.79 -27.89
N GLY A 500 24.01 27.79 -26.73
CA GLY A 500 23.52 26.59 -26.10
C GLY A 500 24.60 25.78 -25.39
N VAL A 501 24.21 24.58 -24.99
CA VAL A 501 25.10 23.56 -24.41
C VAL A 501 25.02 22.36 -25.36
N PRO A 502 26.09 22.03 -26.13
CA PRO A 502 26.01 21.12 -27.27
C PRO A 502 25.33 19.77 -27.00
N ASN A 503 25.57 19.20 -25.82
CA ASN A 503 25.03 17.90 -25.40
C ASN A 503 23.73 18.02 -24.58
N PHE A 504 23.20 19.23 -24.38
CA PHE A 504 22.00 19.47 -23.57
C PHE A 504 20.91 20.23 -24.34
N PHE A 505 21.17 21.45 -24.82
CA PHE A 505 20.19 22.20 -25.61
C PHE A 505 20.82 23.05 -26.71
N LYS A 506 20.07 23.25 -27.80
CA LYS A 506 20.50 24.04 -28.97
C LYS A 506 19.59 25.25 -29.19
N PRO A 507 20.13 26.44 -29.48
CA PRO A 507 19.31 27.60 -29.79
C PRO A 507 18.61 27.49 -31.13
N ARG A 508 17.33 27.88 -31.18
CA ARG A 508 16.53 27.83 -32.43
C ARG A 508 16.98 28.83 -33.48
N TRP A 509 17.61 29.95 -33.10
CA TRP A 509 18.17 30.91 -34.06
C TRP A 509 19.39 30.39 -34.82
N LEU A 510 20.01 29.30 -34.36
CA LEU A 510 21.09 28.62 -35.08
C LEU A 510 20.58 27.46 -35.96
N MET A 511 19.26 27.20 -35.96
CA MET A 511 18.65 26.14 -36.77
C MET A 511 18.24 26.69 -38.15
N SER A 512 18.29 25.84 -39.17
CA SER A 512 17.99 26.23 -40.57
C SER A 512 16.59 26.83 -40.72
N THR A 513 16.50 28.02 -41.32
CA THR A 513 15.26 28.80 -41.53
C THR A 513 14.41 28.30 -42.71
N LEU A 514 14.85 27.24 -43.41
CA LEU A 514 14.15 26.68 -44.58
C LEU A 514 12.84 25.93 -44.23
N LYS A 515 12.58 25.65 -42.94
CA LYS A 515 11.30 25.10 -42.46
C LYS A 515 10.45 26.23 -41.86
N SER A 516 9.18 26.35 -42.27
CA SER A 516 8.26 27.42 -41.82
C SER A 516 8.05 27.50 -40.30
N GLU A 517 8.26 26.37 -39.61
CA GLU A 517 8.23 26.20 -38.16
C GLU A 517 9.37 26.93 -37.43
N ASN A 518 10.46 27.29 -38.14
CA ASN A 518 11.63 27.97 -37.59
C ASN A 518 11.57 29.50 -37.72
N THR A 519 10.41 30.07 -38.07
CA THR A 519 10.19 31.52 -38.03
C THR A 519 10.00 32.02 -36.60
N SER A 520 10.73 33.06 -36.19
CA SER A 520 10.78 33.54 -34.80
C SER A 520 9.40 33.88 -34.21
N ALA A 521 8.46 34.36 -35.03
CA ALA A 521 7.09 34.67 -34.62
C ALA A 521 6.25 33.45 -34.19
N ARG A 522 6.71 32.22 -34.47
CA ARG A 522 5.99 30.97 -34.16
C ARG A 522 6.73 30.08 -33.17
N TRP A 523 7.85 30.53 -32.63
CA TRP A 523 8.64 29.72 -31.71
C TRP A 523 7.89 29.50 -30.39
N PRO A 524 7.60 28.23 -30.01
CA PRO A 524 7.01 27.94 -28.71
C PRO A 524 8.05 28.02 -27.57
N SER A 525 9.33 28.22 -27.89
CA SER A 525 10.46 28.27 -26.95
C SER A 525 11.74 28.80 -27.61
N PHE A 526 12.76 29.14 -26.82
CA PHE A 526 14.06 29.59 -27.34
C PHE A 526 15.00 28.45 -27.77
N TYR A 527 14.94 27.30 -27.09
CA TYR A 527 15.90 26.22 -27.25
C TYR A 527 15.22 24.88 -27.57
N ASP A 528 15.97 23.98 -28.20
CA ASP A 528 15.60 22.61 -28.50
C ASP A 528 16.30 21.61 -27.56
N LEU A 529 15.53 20.70 -26.96
CA LEU A 529 15.99 19.70 -25.98
C LEU A 529 16.35 18.33 -26.58
N THR A 530 16.37 18.19 -27.91
CA THR A 530 16.77 16.91 -28.54
C THR A 530 18.14 16.40 -28.07
N PRO A 531 19.17 17.25 -27.87
CA PRO A 531 20.46 16.79 -27.35
C PRO A 531 20.37 16.22 -25.93
N ALA A 532 19.61 16.86 -25.03
CA ALA A 532 19.40 16.38 -23.67
C ALA A 532 18.76 14.98 -23.67
N LYS A 533 17.79 14.73 -24.55
CA LYS A 533 17.19 13.41 -24.74
C LYS A 533 18.24 12.37 -25.12
N ALA A 534 19.06 12.69 -26.12
CA ALA A 534 20.10 11.79 -26.61
C ALA A 534 21.16 11.49 -25.54
N LEU A 535 21.56 12.51 -24.76
CA LEU A 535 22.50 12.33 -23.66
C LEU A 535 21.89 11.46 -22.56
N LEU A 536 20.65 11.74 -22.13
CA LEU A 536 19.97 11.00 -21.07
C LEU A 536 19.82 9.50 -21.40
N THR A 537 19.46 9.16 -22.64
CA THR A 537 19.31 7.76 -23.07
C THR A 537 20.64 6.98 -23.07
N ARG A 538 21.80 7.65 -23.02
CA ARG A 538 23.11 6.97 -22.85
C ARG A 538 23.33 6.48 -21.42
N TYR A 539 22.66 7.07 -20.45
CA TYR A 539 22.86 6.80 -19.02
C TYR A 539 21.68 6.10 -18.34
N VAL A 540 20.52 6.04 -19.00
CA VAL A 540 19.30 5.45 -18.45
C VAL A 540 18.65 4.51 -19.45
N ASP A 541 18.58 3.23 -19.10
CA ASP A 541 17.68 2.28 -19.76
C ASP A 541 16.28 2.38 -19.15
N PHE A 542 15.42 3.15 -19.80
CA PHE A 542 14.05 3.40 -19.36
C PHE A 542 13.21 2.12 -19.25
N SER A 543 13.51 1.08 -20.03
CA SER A 543 12.78 -0.19 -19.99
C SER A 543 13.00 -0.96 -18.67
N GLN A 544 14.10 -0.66 -17.97
CA GLN A 544 14.47 -1.31 -16.72
C GLN A 544 14.02 -0.53 -15.48
N LEU A 545 13.63 0.76 -15.60
CA LEU A 545 13.24 1.60 -14.47
C LEU A 545 12.08 1.01 -13.66
N LYS A 546 11.18 0.26 -14.31
CA LYS A 546 10.06 -0.41 -13.65
C LYS A 546 10.47 -1.57 -12.74
N ARG A 547 11.68 -2.09 -12.93
CA ARG A 547 12.28 -3.19 -12.15
C ARG A 547 13.42 -2.72 -11.26
N SER A 548 13.81 -1.44 -11.35
CA SER A 548 14.83 -0.87 -10.49
C SER A 548 14.42 -1.02 -9.02
N PRO A 549 15.36 -1.32 -8.09
CA PRO A 549 15.09 -1.27 -6.66
C PRO A 549 14.83 0.15 -6.15
N ILE A 550 15.14 1.17 -6.95
CA ILE A 550 14.94 2.59 -6.63
C ILE A 550 13.73 3.11 -7.40
N ARG A 551 12.68 3.51 -6.69
CA ARG A 551 11.47 4.10 -7.29
C ARG A 551 11.74 5.55 -7.69
N LEU A 552 11.42 5.89 -8.93
CA LEU A 552 11.59 7.23 -9.48
C LEU A 552 10.24 7.94 -9.56
N LEU A 553 10.16 9.14 -8.99
CA LEU A 553 9.02 10.04 -9.07
C LEU A 553 9.42 11.33 -9.78
N ILE A 554 8.69 11.68 -10.84
CA ILE A 554 8.94 12.87 -11.66
C ILE A 554 7.68 13.71 -11.72
N GLN A 555 7.80 15.02 -11.56
CA GLN A 555 6.67 15.94 -11.69
C GLN A 555 6.77 16.79 -12.95
N ALA A 556 5.61 17.03 -13.57
CA ALA A 556 5.41 18.01 -14.62
C ALA A 556 4.00 18.64 -14.49
N VAL A 557 3.74 19.73 -15.19
CA VAL A 557 2.44 20.43 -15.17
C VAL A 557 1.75 20.23 -16.51
N ASP A 558 0.50 19.77 -16.48
CA ASP A 558 -0.33 19.70 -17.69
C ASP A 558 -0.60 21.12 -18.19
N VAL A 559 -0.17 21.43 -19.41
CA VAL A 559 -0.24 22.77 -19.99
C VAL A 559 -1.68 23.25 -20.14
N GLN A 560 -2.62 22.32 -20.34
CA GLN A 560 -4.01 22.66 -20.63
C GLN A 560 -4.83 22.89 -19.37
N THR A 561 -4.57 22.14 -18.30
CA THR A 561 -5.32 22.25 -17.03
C THR A 561 -4.59 23.05 -15.96
N GLY A 562 -3.26 23.19 -16.04
CA GLY A 562 -2.42 23.78 -15.00
C GLY A 562 -2.20 22.89 -13.79
N GLU A 563 -2.64 21.63 -13.84
CA GLU A 563 -2.51 20.69 -12.72
C GLU A 563 -1.15 19.97 -12.72
N LEU A 564 -0.60 19.73 -11.52
CA LEU A 564 0.59 18.90 -11.35
C LEU A 564 0.26 17.43 -11.63
N ALA A 565 1.08 16.81 -12.47
CA ALA A 565 1.08 15.38 -12.74
C ALA A 565 2.36 14.77 -12.18
N MET A 566 2.22 13.70 -11.41
CA MET A 566 3.35 12.90 -10.91
C MET A 566 3.40 11.55 -11.62
N PHE A 567 4.48 11.34 -12.37
CA PHE A 567 4.82 10.09 -13.04
C PHE A 567 5.71 9.21 -12.14
N ASP A 568 5.51 7.91 -12.19
CA ASP A 568 6.02 6.97 -11.21
C ASP A 568 6.52 5.68 -11.88
N SER A 569 7.80 5.36 -11.72
CA SER A 569 8.42 4.23 -12.41
C SER A 569 7.79 2.88 -12.10
N TYR A 570 7.14 2.72 -10.95
CA TYR A 570 6.55 1.44 -10.56
C TYR A 570 5.14 1.25 -11.14
N ILE A 571 4.49 2.32 -11.57
CA ILE A 571 3.12 2.32 -12.09
C ILE A 571 3.15 2.56 -13.60
N ASP A 572 3.81 3.63 -14.02
CA ASP A 572 3.87 4.11 -15.39
C ASP A 572 5.00 3.44 -16.20
N ASP A 573 4.86 3.43 -17.52
CA ASP A 573 5.94 3.08 -18.44
C ASP A 573 6.73 4.35 -18.76
N LEU A 574 7.69 4.68 -17.90
CA LEU A 574 8.47 5.90 -18.04
C LEU A 574 9.34 5.83 -19.30
N LYS A 575 9.40 6.97 -19.99
CA LYS A 575 10.16 7.20 -21.22
C LYS A 575 10.98 8.48 -21.06
N PRO A 576 12.01 8.71 -21.90
CA PRO A 576 12.80 9.95 -21.82
C PRO A 576 11.95 11.22 -21.82
N GLU A 577 10.82 11.21 -22.52
CA GLU A 577 9.86 12.32 -22.59
C GLU A 577 9.32 12.76 -21.22
N HIS A 578 9.20 11.84 -20.25
CA HIS A 578 8.73 12.16 -18.90
C HIS A 578 9.75 13.01 -18.14
N VAL A 579 11.04 12.70 -18.29
CA VAL A 579 12.13 13.49 -17.71
C VAL A 579 12.24 14.84 -18.43
N LEU A 580 12.13 14.84 -19.77
CA LEU A 580 12.15 16.08 -20.56
C LEU A 580 10.98 17.00 -20.23
N ALA A 581 9.77 16.46 -20.02
CA ALA A 581 8.61 17.24 -19.58
C ALA A 581 8.91 17.97 -18.27
N SER A 582 9.53 17.28 -17.31
CA SER A 582 9.97 17.90 -16.06
C SER A 582 11.06 18.95 -16.26
N GLY A 583 11.91 18.85 -17.30
CA GLY A 583 12.91 19.87 -17.65
C GLY A 583 12.44 20.93 -18.66
N SER A 584 11.17 20.91 -19.08
CA SER A 584 10.62 21.78 -20.12
C SER A 584 10.20 23.13 -19.54
N LEU A 585 11.14 23.91 -19.00
CA LEU A 585 10.85 25.19 -18.33
C LEU A 585 10.57 26.31 -19.36
N PRO A 586 9.36 26.89 -19.41
CA PRO A 586 9.06 27.99 -20.32
C PRO A 586 9.68 29.32 -19.84
N PRO A 587 10.04 30.25 -20.77
CA PRO A 587 9.97 30.13 -22.22
C PRO A 587 11.23 29.47 -22.85
N ALA A 588 12.17 29.00 -22.03
CA ALA A 588 13.43 28.42 -22.54
C ALA A 588 13.16 27.17 -23.39
N PHE A 589 12.30 26.28 -22.92
CA PHE A 589 12.00 25.01 -23.56
C PHE A 589 10.50 24.84 -23.84
N ALA A 590 10.17 24.20 -24.96
CA ALA A 590 8.79 23.91 -25.33
C ALA A 590 8.22 22.78 -24.46
N TRP A 591 6.89 22.69 -24.36
CA TRP A 591 6.25 21.56 -23.72
C TRP A 591 6.67 20.24 -24.36
N THR A 592 6.67 19.16 -23.56
CA THR A 592 6.89 17.80 -24.05
C THR A 592 5.57 17.03 -24.09
N SER A 593 5.35 16.27 -25.16
CA SER A 593 4.11 15.50 -25.35
C SER A 593 4.25 14.09 -24.79
N ILE A 594 3.32 13.67 -23.94
CA ILE A 594 3.25 12.33 -23.34
C ILE A 594 1.81 11.84 -23.43
N GLY A 595 1.57 10.71 -24.09
CA GLY A 595 0.24 10.10 -24.17
C GLY A 595 -0.85 11.01 -24.77
N GLY A 596 -0.49 11.91 -25.68
CA GLY A 596 -1.41 12.89 -26.29
C GLY A 596 -1.63 14.17 -25.48
N LYS A 597 -1.14 14.25 -24.24
CA LYS A 597 -1.13 15.46 -23.41
C LYS A 597 0.20 16.20 -23.51
N ARG A 598 0.22 17.48 -23.12
CA ARG A 598 1.39 18.36 -23.20
C ARG A 598 1.77 18.84 -21.81
N TYR A 599 3.05 18.78 -21.49
CA TYR A 599 3.54 19.07 -20.14
C TYR A 599 4.72 20.05 -20.13
N TRP A 600 4.75 20.91 -19.12
CA TRP A 600 5.86 21.80 -18.77
C TRP A 600 6.50 21.42 -17.43
N ASP A 601 7.66 22.02 -17.16
CA ASP A 601 8.41 21.84 -15.91
C ASP A 601 7.55 22.16 -14.68
N ALA A 602 7.58 21.27 -13.67
CA ALA A 602 6.83 21.47 -12.43
C ALA A 602 7.32 22.64 -11.58
N GLY A 603 8.56 23.09 -11.80
CA GLY A 603 9.15 24.25 -11.16
C GLY A 603 8.33 25.52 -11.33
N ILE A 604 7.48 25.65 -12.35
CA ILE A 604 6.57 26.80 -12.51
C ILE A 604 5.51 26.89 -11.39
N VAL A 605 5.20 25.76 -10.73
CA VAL A 605 4.24 25.68 -9.61
C VAL A 605 4.99 25.45 -8.30
N SER A 606 5.84 24.44 -8.24
CA SER A 606 6.63 24.08 -7.05
C SER A 606 7.97 23.49 -7.45
N ASN A 607 9.03 23.87 -6.75
CA ASN A 607 10.37 23.29 -6.92
C ASN A 607 10.72 22.27 -5.81
N SER A 608 9.73 21.85 -5.01
CA SER A 608 9.88 20.76 -4.05
C SER A 608 8.78 19.73 -4.27
N PRO A 609 9.12 18.48 -4.61
CA PRO A 609 8.15 17.40 -4.75
C PRO A 609 7.76 16.78 -3.39
N LEU A 610 8.27 17.29 -2.25
CA LEU A 610 8.16 16.61 -0.96
C LEU A 610 6.72 16.32 -0.55
N GLU A 611 5.83 17.32 -0.57
CA GLU A 611 4.43 17.14 -0.14
C GLU A 611 3.72 16.05 -0.97
N ASP A 612 3.89 16.07 -2.29
CA ASP A 612 3.32 15.06 -3.19
C ASP A 612 3.95 13.67 -3.00
N VAL A 613 5.25 13.61 -2.72
CA VAL A 613 5.96 12.36 -2.41
C VAL A 613 5.43 11.76 -1.11
N LEU A 614 5.24 12.56 -0.07
CA LEU A 614 4.67 12.11 1.21
C LEU A 614 3.20 11.71 1.04
N ALA A 615 2.41 12.44 0.26
CA ALA A 615 1.04 12.06 -0.07
C ALA A 615 0.97 10.71 -0.82
N ARG A 616 1.95 10.41 -1.67
CA ARG A 616 2.00 9.16 -2.47
C ARG A 616 2.67 7.99 -1.76
N CYS A 617 3.65 8.24 -0.89
CA CYS A 617 4.49 7.22 -0.27
C CYS A 617 4.29 7.07 1.26
N GLY A 618 3.54 7.98 1.87
CA GLY A 618 3.36 8.08 3.32
C GLY A 618 4.47 8.85 4.03
N SER A 619 4.13 9.52 5.13
CA SER A 619 5.02 10.29 6.02
C SER A 619 5.76 9.44 7.05
N ALA A 620 5.13 8.35 7.51
CA ALA A 620 5.62 7.57 8.64
C ALA A 620 6.98 6.92 8.36
N GLY A 621 7.93 7.10 9.29
CA GLY A 621 9.22 6.40 9.39
C GLY A 621 10.17 6.61 8.21
N LYS A 622 10.03 7.71 7.48
CA LYS A 622 10.89 8.04 6.33
C LYS A 622 12.17 8.74 6.79
N ARG A 623 13.29 8.40 6.15
CA ARG A 623 14.54 9.16 6.22
C ARG A 623 14.67 9.99 4.95
N VAL A 624 14.42 11.29 5.04
CA VAL A 624 14.38 12.19 3.88
C VAL A 624 15.65 13.01 3.81
N PHE A 625 16.33 12.97 2.67
CA PHE A 625 17.42 13.87 2.32
C PHE A 625 16.94 14.87 1.27
N ILE A 626 16.91 16.15 1.66
CA ILE A 626 16.58 17.25 0.74
C ILE A 626 17.89 17.88 0.31
N ILE A 627 18.17 17.79 -0.99
CA ILE A 627 19.34 18.44 -1.58
C ILE A 627 18.89 19.82 -2.07
N ASP A 628 19.20 20.83 -1.26
CA ASP A 628 18.66 22.18 -1.40
C ASP A 628 19.63 23.07 -2.18
N LEU A 629 19.24 23.40 -3.42
CA LEU A 629 20.01 24.22 -4.35
C LEU A 629 19.81 25.73 -4.09
N PHE A 630 18.72 26.10 -3.42
CA PHE A 630 18.24 27.47 -3.21
C PHE A 630 18.07 27.80 -1.71
N PRO A 631 19.16 28.14 -1.01
CA PRO A 631 19.11 28.59 0.38
C PRO A 631 18.13 29.77 0.59
N GLY A 632 17.18 29.61 1.51
CA GLY A 632 16.14 30.62 1.77
C GLY A 632 16.63 31.98 2.29
N LYS A 633 17.82 32.04 2.92
CA LYS A 633 18.43 33.26 3.46
C LYS A 633 19.66 33.68 2.64
N ARG A 634 19.72 34.98 2.30
CA ARG A 634 20.85 35.61 1.61
C ARG A 634 21.45 36.68 2.53
N SER A 635 22.78 36.79 2.57
CA SER A 635 23.49 37.76 3.42
C SER A 635 23.57 39.17 2.83
N LEU A 636 23.34 39.32 1.51
CA LEU A 636 23.41 40.59 0.78
C LEU A 636 22.11 40.83 -0.01
N LEU A 637 21.65 42.09 -0.03
CA LEU A 637 20.49 42.51 -0.83
C LEU A 637 20.85 42.60 -2.33
N PRO A 638 19.88 42.39 -3.25
CA PRO A 638 20.08 42.60 -4.69
C PRO A 638 20.58 44.02 -5.01
N GLN A 639 21.59 44.17 -5.87
CA GLN A 639 22.17 45.48 -6.20
C GLN A 639 21.86 45.94 -7.63
N ASN A 640 21.45 45.02 -8.51
CA ASN A 640 21.09 45.32 -9.90
C ASN A 640 19.87 44.49 -10.34
N LEU A 641 19.32 44.80 -11.52
CA LEU A 641 18.12 44.14 -12.04
C LEU A 641 18.30 42.63 -12.21
N LEU A 642 19.49 42.17 -12.59
CA LEU A 642 19.78 40.74 -12.71
C LEU A 642 19.69 40.08 -11.34
N ASP A 643 20.29 40.66 -10.29
CA ASP A 643 20.21 40.14 -8.93
C ASP A 643 18.77 40.10 -8.41
N VAL A 644 17.93 41.07 -8.78
CA VAL A 644 16.50 41.10 -8.42
C VAL A 644 15.78 39.92 -9.08
N MET A 645 15.99 39.69 -10.38
CA MET A 645 15.42 38.53 -11.09
C MET A 645 15.89 37.22 -10.46
N GLY A 646 17.18 37.11 -10.11
CA GLY A 646 17.72 35.93 -9.44
C GLY A 646 17.15 35.71 -8.06
N ARG A 647 16.96 36.78 -7.28
CA ARG A 647 16.36 36.66 -5.97
C ARG A 647 14.88 36.29 -6.05
N ARG A 648 14.14 36.79 -7.05
CA ARG A 648 12.76 36.37 -7.30
C ARG A 648 12.70 34.87 -7.54
N ASP A 649 13.52 34.36 -8.45
CA ASP A 649 13.54 32.93 -8.80
C ASP A 649 13.97 32.08 -7.59
N GLU A 650 14.98 32.52 -6.82
CA GLU A 650 15.36 31.88 -5.54
C GLU A 650 14.20 31.84 -4.53
N ILE A 651 13.38 32.88 -4.40
CA ILE A 651 12.25 32.92 -3.46
C ILE A 651 11.10 32.01 -3.93
N VAL A 652 10.85 31.96 -5.23
CA VAL A 652 9.83 31.10 -5.84
C VAL A 652 10.23 29.63 -5.72
N TYR A 653 11.52 29.33 -5.93
CA TYR A 653 12.07 27.97 -5.89
C TYR A 653 12.56 27.53 -4.52
N ALA A 654 12.61 28.43 -3.54
CA ALA A 654 12.89 28.09 -2.16
C ALA A 654 11.81 27.14 -1.64
N GLU A 655 12.26 26.09 -0.98
CA GLU A 655 11.35 25.11 -0.42
C GLU A 655 10.52 25.74 0.72
N ARG A 656 9.20 25.72 0.55
CA ARG A 656 8.22 26.14 1.55
C ARG A 656 7.59 24.89 2.16
N ILE A 657 8.11 24.41 3.29
CA ILE A 657 7.37 23.46 4.14
C ILE A 657 6.26 24.26 4.81
N HIS A 658 5.06 24.30 4.23
CA HIS A 658 3.98 25.10 4.82
C HIS A 658 2.73 24.32 5.22
N THR A 659 2.61 23.01 4.97
CA THR A 659 1.25 22.42 5.02
C THR A 659 1.09 21.03 5.64
N ASP A 660 1.96 20.57 6.55
CA ASP A 660 1.70 19.32 7.29
C ASP A 660 1.36 19.50 8.78
N LEU A 661 1.75 20.63 9.38
CA LEU A 661 1.59 20.83 10.83
C LEU A 661 0.11 20.95 11.25
N ARG A 662 -0.75 21.58 10.44
CA ARG A 662 -2.17 21.75 10.79
C ARG A 662 -2.95 20.43 10.76
N MET A 663 -2.76 19.61 9.73
CA MET A 663 -3.41 18.30 9.64
C MET A 663 -2.84 17.33 10.69
N SER A 664 -1.53 17.34 10.91
CA SER A 664 -0.89 16.52 11.94
C SER A 664 -1.35 16.88 13.35
N ASN A 665 -1.53 18.18 13.64
CA ASN A 665 -2.07 18.62 14.93
C ASN A 665 -3.52 18.17 15.10
N LEU A 666 -4.36 18.31 14.07
CA LEU A 666 -5.75 17.86 14.13
C LEU A 666 -5.87 16.34 14.35
N VAL A 667 -5.06 15.54 13.64
CA VAL A 667 -5.01 14.09 13.85
C VAL A 667 -4.58 13.76 15.28
N ARG A 668 -3.57 14.46 15.80
CA ARG A 668 -3.09 14.27 17.17
C ARG A 668 -4.15 14.67 18.21
N ASP A 669 -4.90 15.73 17.96
CA ASP A 669 -6.00 16.17 18.83
C ASP A 669 -7.13 15.12 18.83
N TYR A 670 -7.48 14.56 17.67
CA TYR A 670 -8.43 13.44 17.60
C TYR A 670 -7.92 12.19 18.29
N GLN A 671 -6.65 11.83 18.11
CA GLN A 671 -6.04 10.70 18.82
C GLN A 671 -6.14 10.91 20.34
N ARG A 672 -5.73 12.09 20.83
CA ARG A 672 -5.84 12.41 22.27
C ARG A 672 -7.27 12.29 22.78
N LEU A 673 -8.25 12.82 22.04
CA LEU A 673 -9.67 12.67 22.42
C LEU A 673 -10.10 11.20 22.50
N VAL A 674 -9.66 10.36 21.55
CA VAL A 674 -9.94 8.93 21.59
C VAL A 674 -9.25 8.25 22.79
N GLU A 675 -8.02 8.63 23.13
CA GLU A 675 -7.31 8.14 24.31
C GLU A 675 -8.05 8.50 25.60
N GLU A 676 -8.50 9.75 25.72
CA GLU A 676 -9.32 10.23 26.85
C GLU A 676 -10.61 9.41 26.96
N ILE A 677 -11.34 9.22 25.86
CA ILE A 677 -12.56 8.39 25.84
C ILE A 677 -12.26 6.95 26.27
N VAL A 678 -11.17 6.35 25.78
CA VAL A 678 -10.80 4.98 26.13
C VAL A 678 -10.39 4.84 27.59
N HIS A 679 -9.77 5.88 28.17
CA HIS A 679 -9.39 5.89 29.58
C HIS A 679 -10.59 5.88 30.54
N GLU A 680 -11.70 6.49 30.12
CA GLU A 680 -12.97 6.50 30.88
C GLU A 680 -13.76 5.18 30.80
N LEU A 681 -13.34 4.23 29.94
CA LEU A 681 -14.04 2.95 29.81
C LEU A 681 -13.59 1.94 30.87
N PRO A 682 -14.47 0.98 31.26
CA PRO A 682 -14.05 -0.16 32.07
C PRO A 682 -12.84 -0.88 31.44
N ALA A 683 -11.90 -1.35 32.26
CA ALA A 683 -10.61 -1.90 31.80
C ALA A 683 -10.74 -2.96 30.71
N ASP A 684 -11.74 -3.84 30.80
CA ASP A 684 -12.01 -4.89 29.82
C ASP A 684 -12.54 -4.34 28.48
N ALA A 685 -13.31 -3.25 28.51
CA ALA A 685 -13.76 -2.56 27.31
C ALA A 685 -12.61 -1.79 26.65
N ALA A 686 -11.81 -1.07 27.44
CA ALA A 686 -10.63 -0.36 26.96
C ALA A 686 -9.64 -1.30 26.25
N LYS A 687 -9.25 -2.40 26.91
CA LYS A 687 -8.38 -3.43 26.31
C LYS A 687 -8.96 -3.98 25.02
N ARG A 688 -10.26 -4.27 24.96
CA ARG A 688 -10.89 -4.77 23.73
C ARG A 688 -10.81 -3.78 22.57
N ILE A 689 -11.00 -2.49 22.84
CA ILE A 689 -10.95 -1.45 21.80
C ILE A 689 -9.51 -1.23 21.33
N GLN A 690 -8.55 -1.15 22.26
CA GLN A 690 -7.14 -0.90 21.94
C GLN A 690 -6.52 -1.94 21.02
N HIS A 691 -7.01 -3.19 21.10
CA HIS A 691 -6.56 -4.28 20.24
C HIS A 691 -7.33 -4.39 18.91
N GLN A 692 -8.29 -3.51 18.63
CA GLN A 692 -8.97 -3.50 17.34
C GLN A 692 -8.04 -2.98 16.24
N PRO A 693 -8.09 -3.54 15.00
CA PRO A 693 -7.25 -3.09 13.90
C PRO A 693 -7.42 -1.61 13.59
N ARG A 694 -8.66 -1.11 13.61
CA ARG A 694 -8.93 0.31 13.36
C ARG A 694 -8.30 1.20 14.42
N PHE A 695 -8.36 0.79 15.69
CA PHE A 695 -7.70 1.51 16.76
C PHE A 695 -6.19 1.50 16.53
N ILE A 696 -5.56 0.34 16.34
CA ILE A 696 -4.11 0.22 16.07
C ILE A 696 -3.69 1.07 14.86
N GLN A 697 -4.47 1.03 13.77
CA GLN A 697 -4.20 1.79 12.55
C GLN A 697 -4.33 3.30 12.74
N MET A 698 -5.27 3.77 13.57
CA MET A 698 -5.53 5.20 13.80
C MET A 698 -4.73 5.78 14.97
N MET A 699 -4.43 4.97 15.98
CA MET A 699 -3.86 5.38 17.27
C MET A 699 -2.41 4.95 17.45
N GLY A 700 -1.93 3.99 16.66
CA GLY A 700 -0.51 3.68 16.61
C GLY A 700 0.28 4.91 16.17
N GLY A 701 1.27 5.32 16.95
CA GLY A 701 2.12 6.45 16.61
C GLY A 701 2.85 6.19 15.28
N GLU A 702 2.79 7.14 14.35
CA GLU A 702 3.63 7.07 13.17
C GLU A 702 5.10 7.15 13.60
N ALA A 703 5.95 6.29 13.04
CA ALA A 703 7.38 6.43 13.20
C ALA A 703 7.79 7.85 12.75
N PRO A 704 8.61 8.58 13.53
CA PRO A 704 8.98 9.95 13.18
C PRO A 704 9.72 9.96 11.84
N MET A 705 9.38 10.95 11.01
CA MET A 705 10.16 11.26 9.82
C MET A 705 11.42 12.04 10.22
N ALA A 706 12.57 11.62 9.72
CA ALA A 706 13.83 12.35 9.88
C ALA A 706 14.16 13.08 8.58
N ILE A 707 14.18 14.42 8.61
CA ILE A 707 14.59 15.24 7.47
C ILE A 707 16.01 15.76 7.69
N THR A 708 16.91 15.46 6.75
CA THR A 708 18.26 16.02 6.68
C THR A 708 18.36 16.91 5.44
N ARG A 709 18.67 18.21 5.64
CA ARG A 709 18.85 19.16 4.55
C ARG A 709 20.32 19.33 4.21
N ILE A 710 20.68 19.07 2.96
CA ILE A 710 22.02 19.31 2.42
C ILE A 710 21.93 20.60 1.62
N VAL A 711 22.30 21.71 2.26
CA VAL A 711 22.10 23.06 1.70
C VAL A 711 23.36 23.54 1.01
N ARG A 712 23.21 24.04 -0.22
CA ARG A 712 24.30 24.71 -0.94
C ARG A 712 24.68 26.02 -0.26
N GLU A 713 25.93 26.13 0.20
CA GLU A 713 26.46 27.37 0.80
C GLU A 713 26.63 28.50 -0.26
N HIS A 714 26.47 29.75 0.19
CA HIS A 714 26.73 30.93 -0.64
C HIS A 714 28.23 31.27 -0.64
N SER A 715 28.83 31.41 -1.82
CA SER A 715 30.17 31.95 -2.01
C SER A 715 30.08 33.43 -2.43
N GLY A 716 30.00 34.39 -1.50
CA GLY A 716 30.15 35.84 -1.79
C GLY A 716 29.08 36.50 -2.68
N HIS A 717 29.40 37.67 -3.25
CA HIS A 717 28.55 38.46 -4.15
C HIS A 717 28.44 37.73 -5.50
N VAL A 718 27.29 37.12 -5.82
CA VAL A 718 27.14 36.28 -7.03
C VAL A 718 25.94 36.70 -7.90
N PRO A 719 26.15 36.97 -9.21
CA PRO A 719 25.10 37.35 -10.15
C PRO A 719 24.09 36.23 -10.49
N PHE A 720 22.94 36.64 -11.04
CA PHE A 720 21.81 35.84 -11.56
C PHE A 720 22.17 34.63 -12.44
N ALA A 721 23.26 34.70 -13.20
CA ALA A 721 23.52 33.79 -14.31
C ALA A 721 24.02 32.37 -13.90
N LYS A 722 23.98 32.03 -12.60
CA LYS A 722 24.65 30.83 -12.04
C LYS A 722 24.02 29.50 -12.46
N SER A 723 22.71 29.45 -12.70
CA SER A 723 22.02 28.22 -13.15
C SER A 723 22.33 27.84 -14.60
N TYR A 724 22.96 28.76 -15.36
CA TYR A 724 23.33 28.56 -16.77
C TYR A 724 24.84 28.42 -16.97
N ASP A 725 25.65 28.44 -15.91
CA ASP A 725 27.09 28.21 -16.02
C ASP A 725 27.41 26.72 -16.00
N PHE A 726 27.42 26.12 -17.19
CA PHE A 726 27.76 24.72 -17.42
C PHE A 726 29.26 24.47 -17.64
N SER A 727 30.14 25.44 -17.34
CA SER A 727 31.58 25.23 -17.53
C SER A 727 32.12 24.10 -16.64
N LEU A 728 33.08 23.33 -17.17
CA LEU A 728 33.67 22.18 -16.46
C LEU A 728 34.14 22.54 -15.05
N LYS A 729 34.84 23.68 -14.90
CA LYS A 729 35.34 24.16 -13.61
C LYS A 729 34.21 24.44 -12.61
N THR A 730 33.08 25.01 -13.05
CA THR A 730 31.93 25.27 -12.17
C THR A 730 31.22 23.97 -11.80
N VAL A 731 31.06 23.05 -12.75
CA VAL A 731 30.50 21.72 -12.50
C VAL A 731 31.33 20.97 -11.45
N GLU A 732 32.65 20.95 -11.60
CA GLU A 732 33.56 20.32 -10.63
C GLU A 732 33.48 21.00 -9.25
N GLN A 733 33.49 22.34 -9.18
CA GLN A 733 33.34 23.07 -7.92
C GLN A 733 32.02 22.73 -7.20
N LEU A 734 30.92 22.62 -7.95
CA LEU A 734 29.61 22.26 -7.40
C LEU A 734 29.59 20.83 -6.88
N ILE A 735 30.17 19.87 -7.61
CA ILE A 735 30.32 18.47 -7.15
C ILE A 735 31.13 18.42 -5.85
N HIS A 736 32.26 19.11 -5.77
CA HIS A 736 33.07 19.16 -4.54
C HIS A 736 32.31 19.81 -3.38
N ALA A 737 31.59 20.90 -3.64
CA ALA A 737 30.78 21.57 -2.63
C ALA A 737 29.65 20.66 -2.10
N GLY A 738 28.93 19.97 -3.00
CA GLY A 738 27.89 19.01 -2.66
C GLY A 738 28.40 17.88 -1.78
N TYR A 739 29.55 17.30 -2.16
CA TYR A 739 30.18 16.24 -1.39
C TYR A 739 30.52 16.67 0.03
N ARG A 740 31.18 17.83 0.20
CA ARG A 740 31.51 18.36 1.54
C ARG A 740 30.28 18.66 2.37
N MET A 741 29.26 19.28 1.78
CA MET A 741 28.04 19.65 2.50
C MET A 741 27.25 18.44 2.96
N ALA A 742 27.20 17.40 2.13
CA ALA A 742 26.58 16.13 2.49
C ALA A 742 27.31 15.45 3.64
N LYS A 743 28.65 15.35 3.61
CA LYS A 743 29.44 14.80 4.73
C LYS A 743 29.16 15.55 6.04
N LYS A 744 29.18 16.88 6.01
CA LYS A 744 28.83 17.73 7.16
C LYS A 744 27.41 17.45 7.68
N ALA A 745 26.44 17.29 6.78
CA ALA A 745 25.05 17.03 7.15
C ALA A 745 24.82 15.65 7.79
N ILE A 746 25.65 14.65 7.46
CA ILE A 746 25.59 13.29 8.01
C ILE A 746 26.60 13.04 9.14
N GLY A 747 27.37 14.05 9.55
CA GLY A 747 28.31 13.97 10.67
C GLY A 747 29.66 13.28 10.35
N LEU A 748 30.13 13.34 9.10
CA LEU A 748 31.39 12.73 8.61
C LEU A 748 32.42 13.73 8.08
#